data_AF-A0A7J4XR83-F1
#
_entry.id   AF-A0A7J4XR83-F1
#
_cell.length_a   1.000
_cell.length_b   1.000
_cell.length_c   1.000
_cell.angle_alpha   90.00
_cell.angle_beta   90.00
_cell.angle_gamma   90.00
#
_symmetry.space_group_name_H-M   'P 1'
#
loop_
_entity.id
_entity.type
_entity.pdbx_description
1 polymer ?
#
loop_
_entity_poly.entity_id
_entity_poly.type
_entity_poly.pdbx_seq_one_letter_code
_entity_poly.pdbx_strand_id
1 'polypeptide(L)'
;MNLRLILRIARTELAVLFYSPVAWLLLIAFTCQVGFDFMNILTEIVKIKALGNTITFSVTAGFVLGLKGIYEVIQETIYLYIPLLTMNLMSREYSSGSIKLLYSSPVNSIQIITGKFVSMVVFALIFVIILALPTIVMFISVPHVDITLILAGLLSMFLLILTYCSIGLFMTTLTSYQVVAAVATLSALAFLNYVGGIGQESIFFREITYWLSIKGRASEMVGGLICSDDVIYFLAVILLFLWLSVIKLNNEKTHRSLLSKTMRYALAVCTIIVIGFVSSRPAMMSFYDATRSKQRTLSEESQKVMKQLSGPMTITTYVNIFDKEFDVASPKEQKEDMARFKMYTRFKPEIKMEYVYYYSTPKDSALYRQYPNKNIREIAYEVAKKKNFNPQKLKSAEELKEKIDLAKENYRFVRVVERGSGEQARLRLFDDMEYHPSETEISAALKKMLVTPVKVGAITGHQERSTTKKGDQDYSLFATHGRFRYSMINQGFDLVELNLKDMNDIPSNINILLIAEMRSSMSSKEQEIIDRFLERGGNIMIMGDVGRQEVMNPLLRKVGLKLLPGIIAQPSDVNPGDLVLAKATQIAADSIGGFYKRMVDRQTHSAVTMPSAVALEVVDTTKFHPIVLLQSNAQQTWIEYQTKDFVNDSLSLDSLQGEKLGAYPTAIALTRKIKGKDKKQRIIVLGDADCFSNAELQKSSRPGIYSFNFNMIPGSFRWLCYNEFPVSSSRAPYLDKDISLTPMDLSTIKIIYCYGIPFIIGLCGIWICWRRRKR
;
A
#
# COMPACT_ATOMS: atom_id res chain seq x y z
N MET A 1 33.72 -29.17 21.45
CA MET A 1 32.54 -29.89 20.94
C MET A 1 32.96 -30.69 19.69
N ASN A 2 32.80 -32.02 19.66
CA ASN A 2 33.28 -32.83 18.51
C ASN A 2 32.30 -32.74 17.32
N LEU A 3 32.63 -31.90 16.33
CA LEU A 3 31.80 -31.67 15.13
C LEU A 3 31.60 -32.94 14.29
N ARG A 4 32.62 -33.81 14.21
CA ARG A 4 32.54 -35.07 13.44
C ARG A 4 31.44 -35.98 13.99
N LEU A 5 31.27 -36.01 15.31
CA LEU A 5 30.23 -36.81 15.97
C LEU A 5 28.82 -36.27 15.68
N ILE A 6 28.64 -34.94 15.71
CA ILE A 6 27.34 -34.30 15.38
C ILE A 6 26.94 -34.64 13.94
N LEU A 7 27.86 -34.50 13.00
CA LEU A 7 27.61 -34.84 11.59
C LEU A 7 27.34 -36.33 11.38
N ARG A 8 27.97 -37.21 12.17
CA ARG A 8 27.69 -38.65 12.13
C ARG A 8 26.26 -38.95 12.59
N ILE A 9 25.82 -38.34 13.70
CA ILE A 9 24.44 -38.45 14.19
C ILE A 9 23.46 -37.91 13.14
N ALA A 10 23.73 -36.73 12.57
CA ALA A 10 22.89 -36.12 11.55
C ALA A 10 22.75 -37.02 10.32
N ARG A 11 23.86 -37.59 9.83
CA ARG A 11 23.86 -38.52 8.68
C ARG A 11 23.05 -39.78 8.98
N THR A 12 23.20 -40.35 10.18
CA THR A 12 22.42 -41.52 10.59
C THR A 12 20.94 -41.19 10.66
N GLU A 13 20.55 -40.06 11.27
CA GLU A 13 19.14 -39.66 11.36
C GLU A 13 18.53 -39.39 9.98
N LEU A 14 19.28 -38.71 9.10
CA LEU A 14 18.86 -38.45 7.72
C LEU A 14 18.64 -39.76 6.96
N ALA A 15 19.55 -40.73 7.12
CA ALA A 15 19.40 -42.05 6.53
C ALA A 15 18.13 -42.74 7.04
N VAL A 16 17.87 -42.72 8.35
CA VAL A 16 16.66 -43.33 8.92
C VAL A 16 15.38 -42.67 8.38
N LEU A 17 15.37 -41.34 8.21
CA LEU A 17 14.25 -40.62 7.61
C LEU A 17 14.00 -41.05 6.17
N PHE A 18 15.02 -41.04 5.31
CA PHE A 18 14.89 -41.43 3.90
C PHE A 18 14.71 -42.93 3.67
N TYR A 19 15.00 -43.75 4.68
CA TYR A 19 14.68 -45.17 4.65
C TYR A 19 13.26 -45.47 5.15
N SER A 20 12.51 -44.47 5.58
CA SER A 20 11.09 -44.55 5.90
C SER A 20 10.26 -44.08 4.69
N PRO A 21 9.19 -44.78 4.31
CA PRO A 21 8.27 -44.32 3.27
C PRO A 21 7.64 -42.95 3.57
N VAL A 22 7.49 -42.60 4.86
CA VAL A 22 6.81 -41.38 5.30
C VAL A 22 7.49 -40.12 4.76
N ALA A 23 8.83 -40.06 4.78
CA ALA A 23 9.57 -38.90 4.29
C ALA A 23 9.32 -38.66 2.79
N TRP A 24 9.25 -39.73 2.00
CA TRP A 24 8.97 -39.67 0.57
C TRP A 24 7.53 -39.27 0.27
N LEU A 25 6.56 -39.81 1.02
CA LEU A 25 5.16 -39.41 0.91
C LEU A 25 4.96 -37.92 1.23
N LEU A 26 5.66 -37.40 2.24
CA LEU A 26 5.65 -35.97 2.56
C LEU A 26 6.24 -35.12 1.43
N LEU A 27 7.37 -35.53 0.85
CA LEU A 27 7.98 -34.82 -0.28
C LEU A 27 7.08 -34.85 -1.53
N ILE A 28 6.42 -35.97 -1.81
CA ILE A 28 5.43 -36.07 -2.90
C ILE A 28 4.28 -35.11 -2.65
N ALA A 29 3.66 -35.17 -1.46
CA ALA A 29 2.52 -34.32 -1.12
C ALA A 29 2.89 -32.82 -1.19
N PHE A 30 4.07 -32.45 -0.68
CA PHE A 30 4.56 -31.07 -0.75
C PHE A 30 4.84 -30.62 -2.19
N THR A 31 5.47 -31.47 -3.00
CA THR A 31 5.75 -31.16 -4.42
C THR A 31 4.45 -31.03 -5.22
N CYS A 32 3.47 -31.90 -4.99
CA CYS A 32 2.16 -31.78 -5.61
C CYS A 32 1.49 -30.46 -5.23
N GLN A 33 1.48 -30.08 -3.94
CA GLN A 33 0.93 -28.80 -3.51
C GLN A 33 1.60 -27.64 -4.26
N VAL A 34 2.93 -27.53 -4.20
CA VAL A 34 3.70 -26.48 -4.89
C VAL A 34 3.41 -26.47 -6.39
N GLY A 35 3.35 -27.64 -7.03
CA GLY A 35 3.08 -27.77 -8.46
C GLY A 35 1.67 -27.30 -8.86
N PHE A 36 0.64 -27.67 -8.09
CA PHE A 36 -0.74 -27.25 -8.36
C PHE A 36 -0.94 -25.75 -8.12
N ASP A 37 -0.42 -25.22 -7.02
CA ASP A 37 -0.51 -23.79 -6.70
C ASP A 37 0.21 -22.95 -7.76
N PHE A 38 1.41 -23.38 -8.18
CA PHE A 38 2.14 -22.77 -9.28
C PHE A 38 1.33 -22.78 -10.59
N MET A 39 0.76 -23.93 -10.96
CA MET A 39 0.01 -24.05 -12.21
C MET A 39 -1.27 -23.22 -12.22
N ASN A 40 -1.93 -23.05 -11.07
CA ASN A 40 -3.12 -22.21 -10.96
C ASN A 40 -2.78 -20.75 -11.31
N ILE A 41 -1.73 -20.18 -10.69
CA ILE A 41 -1.32 -18.79 -10.93
C ILE A 41 -0.79 -18.62 -12.36
N LEU A 42 0.05 -19.54 -12.83
CA LEU A 42 0.62 -19.47 -14.18
C LEU A 42 -0.49 -19.48 -15.25
N THR A 43 -1.50 -20.31 -15.05
CA THR A 43 -2.66 -20.38 -15.95
C THR A 43 -3.44 -19.07 -15.98
N GLU A 44 -3.66 -18.42 -14.82
CA GLU A 44 -4.35 -17.13 -14.75
C GLU A 44 -3.58 -16.04 -15.50
N ILE A 45 -2.26 -15.93 -15.30
CA ILE A 45 -1.43 -14.90 -15.95
C ILE A 45 -1.34 -15.12 -17.46
N VAL A 46 -1.13 -16.36 -17.91
CA VAL A 46 -1.09 -16.69 -19.35
C VAL A 46 -2.45 -16.43 -20.01
N LYS A 47 -3.57 -16.69 -19.32
CA LYS A 47 -4.92 -16.36 -19.81
C LYS A 47 -5.12 -14.85 -20.00
N ILE A 48 -4.64 -14.02 -19.07
CA ILE A 48 -4.71 -12.55 -19.20
C ILE A 48 -4.03 -12.11 -20.50
N LYS A 49 -2.82 -12.61 -20.76
CA LYS A 49 -2.08 -12.30 -21.99
C LYS A 49 -2.77 -12.85 -23.25
N ALA A 50 -3.27 -14.09 -23.19
CA ALA A 50 -3.96 -14.72 -24.33
C ALA A 50 -5.25 -13.99 -24.74
N LEU A 51 -5.91 -13.31 -23.80
CA LEU A 51 -7.07 -12.45 -24.06
C LEU A 51 -6.72 -11.08 -24.68
N GLY A 52 -5.44 -10.82 -24.98
CA GLY A 52 -4.98 -9.56 -25.54
C GLY A 52 -4.81 -8.43 -24.51
N ASN A 53 -4.94 -8.73 -23.22
CA ASN A 53 -4.79 -7.72 -22.16
C ASN A 53 -3.31 -7.51 -21.80
N THR A 54 -2.93 -6.24 -21.61
CA THR A 54 -1.60 -5.89 -21.09
C THR A 54 -1.51 -6.17 -19.59
N ILE A 55 -0.45 -6.87 -19.15
CA ILE A 55 -0.20 -7.09 -17.73
C ILE A 55 0.34 -5.79 -17.11
N THR A 56 -0.33 -5.26 -16.09
CA THR A 56 0.02 -3.96 -15.48
C THR A 56 0.73 -4.08 -14.13
N PHE A 57 0.75 -5.28 -13.55
CA PHE A 57 1.35 -5.63 -12.26
C PHE A 57 2.68 -6.39 -12.43
N SER A 58 3.46 -6.53 -11.35
CA SER A 58 4.67 -7.38 -11.36
C SER A 58 4.26 -8.85 -11.37
N VAL A 59 4.65 -9.56 -12.43
CA VAL A 59 4.43 -10.99 -12.56
C VAL A 59 5.10 -11.74 -11.41
N THR A 60 6.34 -11.38 -11.05
CA THR A 60 7.07 -12.00 -9.93
C THR A 60 6.33 -11.86 -8.61
N ALA A 61 5.89 -10.65 -8.26
CA ALA A 61 5.14 -10.41 -7.04
C ALA A 61 3.79 -11.14 -7.05
N GLY A 62 3.10 -11.22 -8.19
CA GLY A 62 1.85 -11.98 -8.32
C GLY A 62 2.03 -13.47 -8.03
N PHE A 63 3.11 -14.08 -8.54
CA PHE A 63 3.43 -15.50 -8.28
C PHE A 63 3.77 -15.79 -6.82
N VAL A 64 4.52 -14.89 -6.19
CA VAL A 64 5.11 -15.14 -4.88
C VAL A 64 4.22 -14.64 -3.73
N LEU A 65 3.65 -13.44 -3.88
CA LEU A 65 2.96 -12.65 -2.85
C LEU A 65 1.49 -12.35 -3.13
N GLY A 66 0.92 -12.76 -4.27
CA GLY A 66 -0.51 -12.55 -4.52
C GLY A 66 -1.36 -13.21 -3.44
N LEU A 67 -2.66 -12.91 -3.36
CA LEU A 67 -3.59 -13.55 -2.41
C LEU A 67 -3.62 -15.10 -2.49
N LYS A 68 -3.15 -15.65 -3.62
CA LYS A 68 -2.94 -17.09 -3.85
C LYS A 68 -1.48 -17.41 -4.19
N GLY A 69 -0.57 -16.50 -3.88
CA GLY A 69 0.85 -16.58 -4.13
C GLY A 69 1.44 -17.79 -3.42
N ILE A 70 2.39 -18.45 -4.07
CA ILE A 70 2.90 -19.74 -3.60
C ILE A 70 3.48 -19.60 -2.18
N TYR A 71 4.13 -18.47 -1.86
CA TYR A 71 4.71 -18.32 -0.53
C TYR A 71 3.65 -18.03 0.52
N GLU A 72 2.60 -17.28 0.21
CA GLU A 72 1.50 -17.08 1.17
C GLU A 72 0.81 -18.41 1.51
N VAL A 73 0.47 -19.21 0.49
CA VAL A 73 -0.19 -20.51 0.69
C VAL A 73 0.70 -21.47 1.48
N ILE A 74 1.98 -21.59 1.12
CA ILE A 74 2.91 -22.48 1.84
C ILE A 74 3.17 -22.00 3.26
N GLN A 75 3.22 -20.69 3.52
CA GLN A 75 3.35 -20.15 4.88
C GLN A 75 2.18 -20.62 5.76
N GLU A 76 0.98 -20.72 5.19
CA GLU A 76 -0.22 -21.18 5.90
C GLU A 76 -0.32 -22.70 6.02
N THR A 77 0.23 -23.50 5.11
CA THR A 77 0.09 -24.97 5.17
C THR A 77 1.30 -25.69 5.75
N ILE A 78 2.50 -25.09 5.76
CA ILE A 78 3.75 -25.79 6.10
C ILE A 78 3.75 -26.40 7.51
N TYR A 79 3.05 -25.79 8.47
CA TYR A 79 2.95 -26.30 9.85
C TYR A 79 2.26 -27.69 9.94
N LEU A 80 1.50 -28.10 8.92
CA LEU A 80 0.86 -29.42 8.84
C LEU A 80 1.85 -30.55 8.50
N TYR A 81 2.95 -30.23 7.79
CA TYR A 81 3.96 -31.20 7.38
C TYR A 81 4.95 -31.55 8.51
N ILE A 82 5.27 -30.57 9.35
CA ILE A 82 6.33 -30.67 10.35
C ILE A 82 6.09 -31.72 11.44
N PRO A 83 4.87 -31.92 11.97
CA PRO A 83 4.59 -32.98 12.93
C PRO A 83 4.96 -34.37 12.41
N LEU A 84 4.62 -34.67 11.15
CA LEU A 84 4.91 -35.96 10.52
C LEU A 84 6.40 -36.15 10.25
N LEU A 85 7.11 -35.05 9.96
CA LEU A 85 8.56 -35.06 9.77
C LEU A 85 9.32 -35.28 11.09
N THR A 86 8.88 -34.63 12.17
CA THR A 86 9.61 -34.58 13.44
C THR A 86 9.24 -35.70 14.41
N MET A 87 8.06 -36.34 14.25
CA MET A 87 7.50 -37.26 15.24
C MET A 87 8.48 -38.34 15.73
N ASN A 88 9.38 -38.83 14.86
CA ASN A 88 10.30 -39.93 15.16
C ASN A 88 11.65 -39.51 15.74
N LEU A 89 11.95 -38.22 15.86
CA LEU A 89 13.30 -37.75 16.22
C LEU A 89 13.74 -38.26 17.59
N MET A 90 12.97 -38.01 18.66
CA MET A 90 13.29 -38.52 20.00
C MET A 90 12.30 -39.58 20.50
N SER A 91 11.01 -39.48 20.16
CA SER A 91 9.98 -40.42 20.65
C SER A 91 10.29 -41.88 20.26
N ARG A 92 10.87 -42.09 19.07
CA ARG A 92 11.32 -43.40 18.60
C ARG A 92 12.34 -44.01 19.57
N GLU A 93 13.37 -43.25 19.96
CA GLU A 93 14.42 -43.72 20.87
C GLU A 93 13.88 -44.10 22.26
N TYR A 94 12.86 -43.37 22.74
CA TYR A 94 12.18 -43.71 23.99
C TYR A 94 11.33 -44.98 23.80
N SER A 95 10.56 -45.07 22.72
CA SER A 95 9.69 -46.23 22.45
C SER A 95 10.46 -47.54 22.26
N SER A 96 11.64 -47.49 21.61
CA SER A 96 12.50 -48.66 21.38
C SER A 96 13.41 -48.97 22.57
N GLY A 97 13.44 -48.13 23.61
CA GLY A 97 14.36 -48.27 24.74
C GLY A 97 15.84 -47.99 24.43
N SER A 98 16.17 -47.67 23.17
CA SER A 98 17.54 -47.36 22.73
C SER A 98 18.08 -46.07 23.35
N ILE A 99 17.23 -45.23 23.92
CA ILE A 99 17.65 -44.08 24.72
C ILE A 99 18.62 -44.46 25.85
N LYS A 100 18.49 -45.66 26.44
CA LYS A 100 19.40 -46.14 27.50
C LYS A 100 20.83 -46.30 26.97
N LEU A 101 20.98 -46.76 25.73
CA LEU A 101 22.26 -46.87 25.04
C LEU A 101 22.86 -45.50 24.71
N LEU A 102 22.01 -44.54 24.32
CA LEU A 102 22.44 -43.16 24.11
C LEU A 102 22.92 -42.51 25.41
N TYR A 103 22.34 -42.86 26.55
CA TYR A 103 22.74 -42.34 27.86
C TYR A 103 24.04 -42.95 28.37
N SER A 104 24.32 -44.22 28.06
CA SER A 104 25.59 -44.87 28.41
C SER A 104 26.72 -44.55 27.43
N SER A 105 26.41 -44.06 26.23
CA SER A 105 27.40 -43.63 25.25
C SER A 105 28.12 -42.33 25.68
N PRO A 106 29.40 -42.12 25.30
CA PRO A 106 30.16 -40.91 25.62
C PRO A 106 29.74 -39.71 24.75
N VAL A 107 28.44 -39.51 24.57
CA VAL A 107 27.84 -38.47 23.72
C VAL A 107 27.04 -37.50 24.58
N ASN A 108 27.39 -36.21 24.49
CA ASN A 108 26.71 -35.18 25.24
C ASN A 108 25.30 -34.92 24.65
N SER A 109 24.33 -34.57 25.50
CA SER A 109 22.95 -34.24 25.09
C SER A 109 22.90 -33.11 24.05
N ILE A 110 23.82 -32.14 24.12
CA ILE A 110 23.96 -31.08 23.11
C ILE A 110 24.28 -31.68 21.73
N GLN A 111 25.17 -32.67 21.67
CA GLN A 111 25.57 -33.30 20.40
C GLN A 111 24.44 -34.14 19.81
N ILE A 112 23.65 -34.81 20.64
CA ILE A 112 22.46 -35.58 20.21
C ILE A 112 21.42 -34.66 19.59
N ILE A 113 21.00 -33.62 20.32
CA ILE A 113 19.96 -32.69 19.86
C ILE A 113 20.43 -31.90 18.64
N THR A 114 21.66 -31.37 18.64
CA THR A 114 22.20 -30.63 17.49
C THR A 114 22.34 -31.54 16.27
N GLY A 115 22.78 -32.79 16.44
CA GLY A 115 22.88 -33.76 15.33
C GLY A 115 21.52 -34.05 14.69
N LYS A 116 20.48 -34.27 15.51
CA LYS A 116 19.10 -34.45 15.03
C LYS A 116 18.52 -33.18 14.40
N PHE A 117 18.86 -32.00 14.91
CA PHE A 117 18.44 -30.75 14.27
C PHE A 117 19.13 -30.52 12.92
N VAL A 118 20.41 -30.84 12.78
CA VAL A 118 21.15 -30.70 11.50
C VAL A 118 20.56 -31.61 10.42
N SER A 119 20.02 -32.79 10.74
CA SER A 119 19.27 -33.57 9.73
C SER A 119 17.98 -32.87 9.28
N MET A 120 17.29 -32.16 10.18
CA MET A 120 16.15 -31.31 9.85
C MET A 120 16.55 -30.09 9.00
N VAL A 121 17.75 -29.53 9.19
CA VAL A 121 18.27 -28.46 8.33
C VAL A 121 18.39 -28.93 6.89
N VAL A 122 18.93 -30.13 6.67
CA VAL A 122 19.02 -30.72 5.32
C VAL A 122 17.63 -30.96 4.72
N PHE A 123 16.69 -31.46 5.51
CA PHE A 123 15.32 -31.68 5.03
C PHE A 123 14.60 -30.36 4.71
N ALA A 124 14.80 -29.32 5.52
CA ALA A 124 14.28 -27.98 5.28
C ALA A 124 14.84 -27.40 3.96
N LEU A 125 16.12 -27.61 3.67
CA LEU A 125 16.72 -27.23 2.39
C LEU A 125 16.04 -27.94 1.21
N ILE A 126 15.67 -29.21 1.34
CA ILE A 126 14.95 -29.95 0.28
C ILE A 126 13.56 -29.32 0.03
N PHE A 127 12.81 -28.99 1.09
CA PHE A 127 11.56 -28.25 0.93
C PHE A 127 11.76 -26.90 0.23
N VAL A 128 12.76 -26.13 0.63
CA VAL A 128 13.07 -24.83 -0.01
C VAL A 128 13.50 -25.01 -1.47
N ILE A 129 14.25 -26.05 -1.80
CA ILE A 129 14.63 -26.38 -3.18
C ILE A 129 13.39 -26.71 -4.01
N ILE A 130 12.47 -27.54 -3.50
CA ILE A 130 11.21 -27.86 -4.19
C ILE A 130 10.40 -26.57 -4.42
N LEU A 131 10.30 -25.71 -3.41
CA LEU A 131 9.63 -24.42 -3.51
C LEU A 131 10.29 -23.46 -4.52
N ALA A 132 11.61 -23.59 -4.74
CA ALA A 132 12.35 -22.81 -5.71
C ALA A 132 12.21 -23.34 -7.15
N LEU A 133 11.79 -24.59 -7.39
CA LEU A 133 11.70 -25.15 -8.75
C LEU A 133 10.84 -24.31 -9.72
N PRO A 134 9.63 -23.82 -9.34
CA PRO A 134 8.83 -22.94 -10.20
C PRO A 134 9.56 -21.67 -10.68
N THR A 135 10.55 -21.21 -9.93
CA THR A 135 11.33 -20.01 -10.27
C THR A 135 12.19 -20.20 -11.53
N ILE A 136 12.48 -21.44 -11.91
CA ILE A 136 13.18 -21.77 -13.16
C ILE A 136 12.31 -21.38 -14.37
N VAL A 137 11.02 -21.74 -14.35
CA VAL A 137 10.08 -21.35 -15.42
C VAL A 137 9.94 -19.85 -15.45
N MET A 138 9.84 -19.19 -14.30
CA MET A 138 9.79 -17.74 -14.19
C MET A 138 11.02 -17.09 -14.85
N PHE A 139 12.22 -17.54 -14.51
CA PHE A 139 13.46 -16.99 -15.06
C PHE A 139 13.57 -17.13 -16.58
N ILE A 140 13.04 -18.21 -17.14
CA ILE A 140 13.05 -18.47 -18.60
C ILE A 140 11.96 -17.66 -19.32
N SER A 141 10.79 -17.51 -18.71
CA SER A 141 9.60 -16.98 -19.40
C SER A 141 9.27 -15.52 -19.12
N VAL A 142 9.71 -14.98 -17.99
CA VAL A 142 9.38 -13.61 -17.56
C VAL A 142 10.62 -12.73 -17.71
N PRO A 143 10.57 -11.62 -18.46
CA PRO A 143 11.68 -10.70 -18.54
C PRO A 143 11.90 -10.00 -17.19
N HIS A 144 13.16 -9.76 -16.82
CA HIS A 144 13.55 -8.96 -15.65
C HIS A 144 12.96 -9.41 -14.29
N VAL A 145 12.82 -10.72 -14.05
CA VAL A 145 12.36 -11.31 -12.78
C VAL A 145 12.98 -10.63 -11.55
N ASP A 146 12.18 -10.41 -10.50
CA ASP A 146 12.65 -9.89 -9.21
C ASP A 146 13.28 -11.02 -8.36
N ILE A 147 14.54 -11.36 -8.68
CA ILE A 147 15.29 -12.42 -7.99
C ILE A 147 15.48 -12.09 -6.50
N THR A 148 15.67 -10.81 -6.17
CA THR A 148 15.88 -10.37 -4.78
C THR A 148 14.64 -10.61 -3.91
N LEU A 149 13.44 -10.38 -4.44
CA LEU A 149 12.18 -10.73 -3.77
C LEU A 149 12.06 -12.25 -3.56
N ILE A 150 12.35 -13.05 -4.59
CA ILE A 150 12.31 -14.53 -4.51
C ILE A 150 13.24 -15.03 -3.40
N LEU A 151 14.50 -14.57 -3.38
CA LEU A 151 15.49 -15.00 -2.39
C LEU A 151 15.10 -14.61 -0.96
N ALA A 152 14.53 -13.41 -0.76
CA ALA A 152 14.04 -12.97 0.54
C ALA A 152 12.92 -13.88 1.06
N GLY A 153 11.98 -14.25 0.18
CA GLY A 153 10.90 -15.17 0.54
C GLY A 153 11.37 -16.61 0.81
N LEU A 154 12.32 -17.14 0.02
CA LEU A 154 12.92 -18.46 0.27
C LEU A 154 13.69 -18.48 1.60
N LEU A 155 14.41 -17.41 1.93
CA LEU A 155 15.07 -17.26 3.24
C LEU A 155 14.04 -17.26 4.38
N SER A 156 12.91 -16.56 4.20
CA SER A 156 11.81 -16.56 5.17
C SER A 156 11.28 -17.96 5.43
N MET A 157 11.00 -18.70 4.36
CA MET A 157 10.50 -20.07 4.44
C MET A 157 11.49 -21.02 5.11
N PHE A 158 12.78 -20.86 4.81
CA PHE A 158 13.82 -21.64 5.45
C PHE A 158 13.84 -21.43 6.97
N LEU A 159 13.87 -20.18 7.44
CA LEU A 159 13.86 -19.87 8.87
C LEU A 159 12.57 -20.34 9.56
N LEU A 160 11.42 -20.22 8.87
CA LEU A 160 10.13 -20.69 9.37
C LEU A 160 10.11 -22.21 9.58
N ILE A 161 10.55 -22.98 8.56
CA ILE A 161 10.62 -24.44 8.65
C ILE A 161 11.57 -24.87 9.77
N LEU A 162 12.75 -24.24 9.90
CA LEU A 162 13.69 -24.54 10.98
C LEU A 162 13.09 -24.28 12.36
N THR A 163 12.34 -23.20 12.50
CA THR A 163 11.64 -22.85 13.73
C THR A 163 10.64 -23.92 14.10
N TYR A 164 9.79 -24.34 13.16
CA TYR A 164 8.83 -25.42 13.39
C TYR A 164 9.51 -26.75 13.69
N CYS A 165 10.59 -27.09 12.99
CA CYS A 165 11.37 -28.30 13.25
C CYS A 165 11.99 -28.30 14.66
N SER A 166 12.47 -27.15 15.15
CA SER A 166 13.02 -27.03 16.50
C SER A 166 11.95 -27.26 17.58
N ILE A 167 10.75 -26.71 17.38
CA ILE A 167 9.59 -26.91 18.25
C ILE A 167 9.16 -28.39 18.23
N GLY A 168 9.03 -28.98 17.05
CA GLY A 168 8.69 -30.39 16.89
C GLY A 168 9.71 -31.32 17.56
N LEU A 169 11.02 -31.05 17.38
CA LEU A 169 12.07 -31.79 18.07
C LEU A 169 11.90 -31.74 19.59
N PHE A 170 11.64 -30.56 20.17
CA PHE A 170 11.35 -30.44 21.60
C PHE A 170 10.12 -31.24 22.02
N MET A 171 9.01 -31.14 21.30
CA MET A 171 7.78 -31.88 21.62
C MET A 171 7.98 -33.39 21.58
N THR A 172 8.79 -33.89 20.64
CA THR A 172 9.12 -35.32 20.58
C THR A 172 9.97 -35.79 21.76
N THR A 173 10.58 -34.86 22.50
CA THR A 173 11.29 -35.21 23.72
C THR A 173 10.36 -35.50 24.89
N LEU A 174 9.12 -34.98 24.87
CA LEU A 174 8.19 -35.03 26.01
C LEU A 174 7.42 -36.33 26.15
N THR A 175 7.40 -37.17 25.11
CA THR A 175 6.63 -38.42 25.08
C THR A 175 7.37 -39.53 24.35
N SER A 176 7.12 -40.77 24.76
CA SER A 176 7.59 -41.97 24.07
C SER A 176 6.69 -42.36 22.88
N TYR A 177 5.46 -41.85 22.81
CA TYR A 177 4.50 -42.24 21.77
C TYR A 177 4.58 -41.31 20.57
N GLN A 178 4.93 -41.85 19.39
CA GLN A 178 5.11 -41.09 18.15
C GLN A 178 3.87 -40.28 17.74
N VAL A 179 2.69 -40.90 17.80
CA VAL A 179 1.43 -40.22 17.44
C VAL A 179 1.13 -39.07 18.40
N VAL A 180 1.36 -39.27 19.70
CA VAL A 180 1.18 -38.22 20.72
C VAL A 180 2.18 -37.07 20.49
N ALA A 181 3.43 -37.38 20.12
CA ALA A 181 4.42 -36.37 19.77
C ALA A 181 4.00 -35.53 18.55
N ALA A 182 3.44 -36.18 17.52
CA ALA A 182 2.91 -35.49 16.34
C ALA A 182 1.75 -34.56 16.71
N VAL A 183 0.74 -35.06 17.45
CA VAL A 183 -0.42 -34.26 17.87
C VAL A 183 -0.02 -33.10 18.78
N ALA A 184 0.92 -33.30 19.71
CA ALA A 184 1.45 -32.25 20.57
C ALA A 184 2.20 -31.18 19.76
N THR A 185 3.00 -31.59 18.78
CA THR A 185 3.68 -30.67 17.85
C THR A 185 2.67 -29.85 17.07
N LEU A 186 1.68 -30.50 16.45
CA LEU A 186 0.64 -29.83 15.69
C LEU A 186 -0.13 -28.82 16.54
N SER A 187 -0.52 -29.22 17.76
CA SER A 187 -1.26 -28.36 18.69
C SER A 187 -0.47 -27.11 19.08
N ALA A 188 0.84 -27.25 19.35
CA ALA A 188 1.68 -26.11 19.70
C ALA A 188 1.97 -25.20 18.50
N LEU A 189 2.21 -25.76 17.32
CA LEU A 189 2.39 -24.96 16.11
C LEU A 189 1.10 -24.20 15.75
N ALA A 190 -0.06 -24.85 15.84
CA ALA A 190 -1.35 -24.20 15.63
C ALA A 190 -1.55 -23.08 16.65
N PHE A 191 -1.33 -23.34 17.95
CA PHE A 191 -1.41 -22.32 18.98
C PHE A 191 -0.52 -21.12 18.66
N LEU A 192 0.76 -21.30 18.36
CA LEU A 192 1.70 -20.21 18.06
C LEU A 192 1.37 -19.43 16.77
N ASN A 193 0.65 -20.04 15.83
CA ASN A 193 0.17 -19.35 14.62
C ASN A 193 -1.09 -18.50 14.88
N TYR A 194 -1.97 -18.92 15.80
CA TYR A 194 -3.27 -18.25 16.02
C TYR A 194 -3.35 -17.40 17.30
N VAL A 195 -2.54 -17.69 18.32
CA VAL A 195 -1.63 -16.70 18.92
C VAL A 195 -2.12 -15.26 18.99
N GLY A 196 -1.66 -14.51 17.98
CA GLY A 196 -1.80 -13.08 17.87
C GLY A 196 -3.22 -12.53 17.81
N GLY A 197 -4.26 -13.38 17.67
CA GLY A 197 -5.67 -12.94 17.71
C GLY A 197 -6.30 -12.99 19.11
N ILE A 198 -5.64 -13.58 20.10
CA ILE A 198 -6.21 -13.77 21.44
C ILE A 198 -6.02 -12.50 22.29
N GLY A 199 -7.07 -12.09 23.03
CA GLY A 199 -6.97 -11.04 24.06
C GLY A 199 -6.74 -9.62 23.56
N GLN A 200 -7.16 -9.28 22.32
CA GLN A 200 -6.87 -8.00 21.67
C GLN A 200 -7.45 -6.76 22.36
N GLU A 201 -8.45 -6.93 23.22
CA GLU A 201 -9.07 -5.84 24.00
C GLU A 201 -8.16 -5.30 25.11
N SER A 202 -7.21 -6.10 25.60
CA SER A 202 -6.27 -5.70 26.65
C SER A 202 -4.89 -5.46 26.07
N ILE A 203 -4.34 -4.26 26.33
CA ILE A 203 -3.01 -3.86 25.86
C ILE A 203 -1.95 -4.87 26.29
N PHE A 204 -1.99 -5.31 27.55
CA PHE A 204 -1.02 -6.24 28.12
C PHE A 204 -1.04 -7.60 27.41
N PHE A 205 -2.22 -8.23 27.28
CA PHE A 205 -2.35 -9.53 26.62
C PHE A 205 -1.98 -9.43 25.15
N ARG A 206 -2.43 -8.38 24.46
CA ARG A 206 -2.14 -8.11 23.05
C ARG A 206 -0.65 -8.00 22.74
N GLU A 207 0.14 -7.36 23.60
CA GLU A 207 1.59 -7.25 23.38
C GLU A 207 2.30 -8.61 23.51
N ILE A 208 1.88 -9.43 24.47
CA ILE A 208 2.41 -10.77 24.68
C ILE A 208 2.01 -11.68 23.50
N THR A 209 0.74 -11.69 23.12
CA THR A 209 0.24 -12.55 22.03
C THR A 209 0.80 -12.14 20.67
N TYR A 210 1.00 -10.85 20.43
CA TYR A 210 1.70 -10.37 19.24
C TYR A 210 3.15 -10.84 19.21
N TRP A 211 3.88 -10.75 20.33
CA TRP A 211 5.28 -11.18 20.40
C TRP A 211 5.45 -12.69 20.16
N LEU A 212 4.51 -13.51 20.64
CA LEU A 212 4.51 -14.96 20.45
C LEU A 212 4.08 -15.42 19.05
N SER A 213 3.45 -14.55 18.26
CA SER A 213 2.92 -14.90 16.94
C SER A 213 4.04 -15.08 15.92
N ILE A 214 4.20 -16.31 15.40
CA ILE A 214 5.22 -16.61 14.38
C ILE A 214 4.77 -16.11 12.99
N LYS A 215 3.47 -16.24 12.67
CA LYS A 215 2.92 -15.90 11.34
C LYS A 215 3.21 -14.45 10.96
N GLY A 216 2.96 -13.51 11.88
CA GLY A 216 3.11 -12.07 11.62
C GLY A 216 4.54 -11.60 11.36
N ARG A 217 5.55 -12.35 11.84
CA ARG A 217 6.97 -12.05 11.61
C ARG A 217 7.49 -12.62 10.30
N ALA A 218 7.01 -13.82 9.92
CA ALA A 218 7.35 -14.41 8.63
C ALA A 218 6.83 -13.58 7.44
N SER A 219 5.63 -12.99 7.58
CA SER A 219 4.94 -12.32 6.46
C SER A 219 5.68 -11.10 5.90
N GLU A 220 6.32 -10.29 6.76
CA GLU A 220 7.08 -9.12 6.29
C GLU A 220 8.28 -9.53 5.42
N MET A 221 9.00 -10.57 5.86
CA MET A 221 10.16 -11.11 5.16
C MET A 221 9.78 -11.87 3.89
N VAL A 222 8.65 -12.61 3.91
CA VAL A 222 8.04 -13.17 2.68
C VAL A 222 7.77 -12.05 1.68
N GLY A 223 7.17 -10.94 2.12
CA GLY A 223 6.90 -9.73 1.34
C GLY A 223 8.13 -8.95 0.85
N GLY A 224 9.35 -9.50 1.02
CA GLY A 224 10.59 -8.90 0.56
C GLY A 224 11.21 -7.89 1.52
N LEU A 225 10.71 -7.75 2.75
CA LEU A 225 11.29 -6.86 3.74
C LEU A 225 12.01 -7.64 4.84
N ILE A 226 13.34 -7.70 4.76
CA ILE A 226 14.16 -8.40 5.75
C ILE A 226 14.44 -7.43 6.90
N CYS A 227 13.83 -7.67 8.05
CA CYS A 227 14.10 -6.91 9.28
C CYS A 227 14.97 -7.74 10.23
N SER A 228 15.96 -7.08 10.85
CA SER A 228 16.89 -7.72 11.78
C SER A 228 16.21 -8.31 13.01
N ASP A 229 15.16 -7.67 13.53
CA ASP A 229 14.42 -8.15 14.69
C ASP A 229 13.66 -9.45 14.39
N ASP A 230 13.11 -9.59 13.18
CA ASP A 230 12.45 -10.82 12.75
C ASP A 230 13.45 -11.97 12.56
N VAL A 231 14.61 -11.70 11.95
CA VAL A 231 15.69 -12.71 11.82
C VAL A 231 16.19 -13.16 13.20
N ILE A 232 16.45 -12.20 14.10
CA ILE A 232 16.87 -12.50 15.48
C ILE A 232 15.79 -13.29 16.21
N TYR A 233 14.50 -12.96 16.02
CA TYR A 233 13.39 -13.70 16.60
C TYR A 233 13.42 -15.17 16.18
N PHE A 234 13.49 -15.47 14.87
CA PHE A 234 13.54 -16.86 14.39
C PHE A 234 14.72 -17.63 14.98
N LEU A 235 15.91 -17.02 14.97
CA LEU A 235 17.11 -17.64 15.56
C LEU A 235 16.95 -17.87 17.06
N ALA A 236 16.39 -16.91 17.79
CA ALA A 236 16.18 -17.00 19.23
C ALA A 236 15.16 -18.11 19.58
N VAL A 237 14.07 -18.24 18.83
CA VAL A 237 13.09 -19.33 19.03
C VAL A 237 13.71 -20.68 18.71
N ILE A 238 14.48 -20.81 17.61
CA ILE A 238 15.21 -22.06 17.30
C ILE A 238 16.12 -22.43 18.48
N LEU A 239 16.94 -21.50 18.93
CA LEU A 239 17.87 -21.74 20.04
C LEU A 239 17.14 -22.06 21.35
N LEU A 240 15.99 -21.43 21.62
CA LEU A 240 15.15 -21.72 22.79
C LEU A 240 14.75 -23.20 22.79
N PHE A 241 14.09 -23.68 21.75
CA PHE A 241 13.55 -25.04 21.73
C PHE A 241 14.64 -26.11 21.66
N LEU A 242 15.79 -25.82 21.03
CA LEU A 242 16.97 -26.68 21.12
C LEU A 242 17.53 -26.73 22.55
N TRP A 243 17.59 -25.58 23.24
CA TRP A 243 18.07 -25.52 24.63
C TRP A 243 17.12 -26.24 25.59
N LEU A 244 15.81 -26.05 25.44
CA LEU A 244 14.78 -26.78 26.21
C LEU A 244 14.92 -28.29 26.02
N SER A 245 15.15 -28.75 24.77
CA SER A 245 15.39 -30.16 24.46
C SER A 245 16.64 -30.70 25.19
N VAL A 246 17.73 -29.94 25.19
CA VAL A 246 18.97 -30.30 25.91
C VAL A 246 18.76 -30.35 27.42
N ILE A 247 18.02 -29.38 28.00
CA ILE A 247 17.70 -29.36 29.43
C ILE A 247 16.89 -30.60 29.80
N LYS A 248 15.88 -30.96 28.99
CA LYS A 248 15.05 -32.15 29.19
C LYS A 248 15.90 -33.41 29.28
N LEU A 249 16.74 -33.66 28.27
CA LEU A 249 17.62 -34.85 28.25
C LEU A 249 18.60 -34.88 29.42
N ASN A 250 19.17 -33.73 29.80
CA ASN A 250 20.09 -33.66 30.93
C ASN A 250 19.43 -33.93 32.28
N ASN A 251 18.16 -33.52 32.44
CA ASN A 251 17.40 -33.73 33.66
C ASN A 251 16.95 -35.20 33.84
N GLU A 252 16.93 -35.99 32.76
CA GLU A 252 16.73 -37.45 32.81
C GLU A 252 18.02 -38.22 33.11
N LYS A 253 19.18 -37.69 32.70
CA LYS A 253 20.49 -38.28 32.98
C LYS A 253 21.00 -38.02 34.40
N THR A 254 20.59 -36.91 35.02
CA THR A 254 21.15 -36.46 36.30
C THR A 254 20.08 -36.27 37.36
N HIS A 255 20.31 -36.79 38.56
CA HIS A 255 19.42 -36.55 39.70
C HIS A 255 19.60 -35.09 40.16
N ARG A 256 18.55 -34.29 40.01
CA ARG A 256 18.52 -32.86 40.39
C ARG A 256 17.21 -32.55 41.11
N SER A 257 17.24 -31.62 42.05
CA SER A 257 16.03 -31.13 42.73
C SER A 257 15.07 -30.48 41.73
N LEU A 258 13.77 -30.52 42.03
CA LEU A 258 12.73 -29.92 41.19
C LEU A 258 12.99 -28.42 40.94
N LEU A 259 13.41 -27.70 41.99
CA LEU A 259 13.77 -26.27 41.90
C LEU A 259 14.88 -26.02 40.87
N SER A 260 15.95 -26.83 40.88
CA SER A 260 17.04 -26.71 39.91
C SER A 260 16.56 -26.98 38.48
N LYS A 261 15.65 -27.94 38.29
CA LYS A 261 15.06 -28.24 36.97
C LYS A 261 14.23 -27.05 36.47
N THR A 262 13.34 -26.51 37.31
CA THR A 262 12.48 -25.37 36.97
C THR A 262 13.30 -24.11 36.68
N MET A 263 14.31 -23.79 37.50
CA MET A 263 15.17 -22.62 37.31
C MET A 263 15.93 -22.65 35.97
N ARG A 264 16.37 -23.82 35.51
CA ARG A 264 17.06 -23.93 34.20
C ARG A 264 16.12 -23.65 33.04
N TYR A 265 14.88 -24.16 33.10
CA TYR A 265 13.87 -23.83 32.09
C TYR A 265 13.50 -22.35 32.12
N ALA A 266 13.27 -21.78 33.32
CA ALA A 266 12.96 -20.37 33.49
C ALA A 266 14.09 -19.48 32.96
N LEU A 267 15.35 -19.79 33.26
CA LEU A 267 16.52 -19.07 32.76
C LEU A 267 16.56 -19.10 31.22
N ALA A 268 16.23 -20.24 30.61
CA ALA A 268 16.22 -20.36 29.15
C ALA A 268 15.19 -19.45 28.49
N VAL A 269 13.96 -19.48 29.01
CA VAL A 269 12.88 -18.61 28.52
C VAL A 269 13.22 -17.14 28.76
N CYS A 270 13.66 -16.77 29.96
CA CYS A 270 13.99 -15.38 30.31
C CYS A 270 15.11 -14.81 29.44
N THR A 271 16.16 -15.60 29.16
CA THR A 271 17.27 -15.15 28.30
C THR A 271 16.77 -14.80 26.90
N ILE A 272 15.89 -15.63 26.34
CA ILE A 272 15.34 -15.43 25.00
C ILE A 272 14.35 -14.27 24.95
N ILE A 273 13.54 -14.08 25.99
CA ILE A 273 12.67 -12.90 26.13
C ILE A 273 13.52 -11.63 26.16
N VAL A 274 14.61 -11.60 26.93
CA VAL A 274 15.52 -10.44 27.00
C VAL A 274 16.16 -10.16 25.64
N ILE A 275 16.65 -11.18 24.92
CA ILE A 275 17.19 -11.03 23.57
C ILE A 275 16.15 -10.44 22.62
N GLY A 276 14.93 -11.00 22.59
CA GLY A 276 13.84 -10.50 21.75
C GLY A 276 13.39 -9.09 22.11
N PHE A 277 13.42 -8.71 23.39
CA PHE A 277 13.08 -7.37 23.84
C PHE A 277 14.16 -6.34 23.45
N VAL A 278 15.44 -6.70 23.59
CA VAL A 278 16.56 -5.83 23.21
C VAL A 278 16.63 -5.68 21.68
N SER A 279 16.45 -6.77 20.92
CA SER A 279 16.50 -6.74 19.46
C SER A 279 15.34 -5.99 18.82
N SER A 280 14.17 -5.97 19.46
CA SER A 280 13.01 -5.18 19.02
C SER A 280 13.09 -3.70 19.39
N ARG A 281 14.16 -3.25 20.06
CA ARG A 281 14.38 -1.82 20.30
C ARG A 281 14.68 -1.12 18.98
N PRO A 282 13.98 -0.03 18.66
CA PRO A 282 14.16 0.60 17.35
C PRO A 282 15.59 1.08 17.03
N ALA A 283 16.38 1.44 18.05
CA ALA A 283 17.79 1.81 17.87
C ALA A 283 18.67 0.64 17.35
N MET A 284 18.24 -0.61 17.57
CA MET A 284 18.93 -1.82 17.13
C MET A 284 18.35 -2.39 15.83
N MET A 285 17.21 -1.86 15.36
CA MET A 285 16.52 -2.36 14.18
C MET A 285 17.16 -1.83 12.90
N SER A 286 17.70 -2.73 12.09
CA SER A 286 18.00 -2.51 10.68
C SER A 286 17.01 -3.27 9.80
N PHE A 287 16.75 -2.75 8.60
CA PHE A 287 15.88 -3.36 7.61
C PHE A 287 16.45 -3.23 6.19
N TYR A 288 16.13 -4.20 5.35
CA TYR A 288 16.48 -4.22 3.94
C TYR A 288 15.24 -4.56 3.10
N ASP A 289 14.83 -3.63 2.24
CA ASP A 289 13.78 -3.85 1.26
C ASP A 289 14.37 -4.51 0.00
N ALA A 290 14.14 -5.81 -0.15
CA ALA A 290 14.60 -6.64 -1.25
C ALA A 290 13.72 -6.52 -2.50
N THR A 291 12.64 -5.75 -2.48
CA THR A 291 11.85 -5.51 -3.70
C THR A 291 12.61 -4.58 -4.65
N ARG A 292 12.59 -4.87 -5.94
CA ARG A 292 13.30 -4.08 -6.97
C ARG A 292 12.90 -2.61 -6.97
N SER A 293 11.60 -2.34 -6.83
CA SER A 293 11.03 -0.98 -6.86
C SER A 293 10.88 -0.34 -5.48
N LYS A 294 11.44 -0.96 -4.42
CA LYS A 294 11.43 -0.43 -3.06
C LYS A 294 10.01 -0.11 -2.55
N GLN A 295 9.13 -1.09 -2.71
CA GLN A 295 7.69 -1.00 -2.38
C GLN A 295 7.41 -1.12 -0.88
N ARG A 296 8.35 -1.67 -0.09
CA ARG A 296 8.21 -1.89 1.35
C ARG A 296 8.88 -0.80 2.20
N THR A 297 9.52 0.19 1.56
CA THR A 297 10.09 1.39 2.19
C THR A 297 9.53 2.68 1.58
N LEU A 298 9.71 3.81 2.26
CA LEU A 298 9.25 5.14 1.80
C LEU A 298 9.98 5.60 0.53
N SER A 299 9.34 6.46 -0.25
CA SER A 299 9.89 7.07 -1.46
C SER A 299 11.10 7.92 -1.13
N GLU A 300 11.96 8.18 -2.11
CA GLU A 300 13.10 9.07 -1.88
C GLU A 300 12.67 10.47 -1.42
N GLU A 301 11.56 11.01 -1.95
CA GLU A 301 11.04 12.31 -1.51
C GLU A 301 10.50 12.23 -0.08
N SER A 302 9.74 11.18 0.26
CA SER A 302 9.23 10.96 1.62
C SER A 302 10.35 10.75 2.63
N GLN A 303 11.41 10.01 2.27
CA GLN A 303 12.59 9.83 3.13
C GLN A 303 13.30 11.16 3.40
N LYS A 304 13.37 12.07 2.42
CA LYS A 304 13.92 13.42 2.62
C LYS A 304 13.07 14.22 3.63
N VAL A 305 11.75 14.13 3.56
CA VAL A 305 10.83 14.72 4.55
C VAL A 305 11.10 14.12 5.94
N MET A 306 11.18 12.79 6.05
CA MET A 306 11.42 12.10 7.33
C MET A 306 12.75 12.47 7.99
N LYS A 307 13.82 12.68 7.21
CA LYS A 307 15.13 13.11 7.71
C LYS A 307 15.12 14.52 8.30
N GLN A 308 14.25 15.40 7.81
CA GLN A 308 14.13 16.79 8.28
C GLN A 308 13.25 16.93 9.52
N LEU A 309 12.36 15.98 9.79
CA LEU A 309 11.56 15.97 11.01
C LEU A 309 12.47 15.73 12.23
N SER A 310 12.45 16.66 13.18
CA SER A 310 13.13 16.53 14.48
C SER A 310 12.15 16.71 15.64
N GLY A 311 12.49 16.12 16.78
CA GLY A 311 11.68 16.15 18.00
C GLY A 311 10.65 15.01 18.11
N PRO A 312 9.97 14.89 19.27
CA PRO A 312 8.93 13.90 19.48
C PRO A 312 7.73 14.19 18.59
N MET A 313 7.00 13.14 18.20
CA MET A 313 5.81 13.25 17.37
C MET A 313 4.72 12.31 17.89
N THR A 314 3.50 12.80 17.92
CA THR A 314 2.33 12.05 18.37
C THR A 314 1.27 12.06 17.28
N ILE A 315 0.74 10.89 16.93
CA ILE A 315 -0.42 10.73 16.06
C ILE A 315 -1.61 10.37 16.95
N THR A 316 -2.51 11.31 17.16
CA THR A 316 -3.73 11.10 17.94
C THR A 316 -4.91 10.82 17.01
N THR A 317 -5.45 9.62 17.10
CA THR A 317 -6.62 9.17 16.33
C THR A 317 -7.90 9.44 17.13
N TYR A 318 -8.75 10.32 16.62
CA TYR A 318 -10.04 10.67 17.21
C TYR A 318 -11.15 9.86 16.52
N VAL A 319 -11.89 9.08 17.31
CA VAL A 319 -12.90 8.14 16.80
C VAL A 319 -14.24 8.39 17.49
N ASN A 320 -15.26 8.73 16.71
CA ASN A 320 -16.61 8.90 17.23
C ASN A 320 -17.30 7.54 17.35
N ILE A 321 -17.87 7.23 18.52
CA ILE A 321 -18.55 5.97 18.81
C ILE A 321 -19.77 5.72 17.92
N PHE A 322 -20.43 6.79 17.48
CA PHE A 322 -21.60 6.74 16.59
C PHE A 322 -21.23 6.64 15.11
N ASP A 323 -19.97 6.87 14.76
CA ASP A 323 -19.53 6.77 13.38
C ASP A 323 -19.43 5.29 12.94
N LYS A 324 -19.75 5.02 11.69
CA LYS A 324 -19.52 3.72 11.03
C LYS A 324 -18.03 3.37 11.02
N GLU A 325 -17.18 4.38 11.10
CA GLU A 325 -15.73 4.27 11.16
C GLU A 325 -15.16 3.85 12.53
N PHE A 326 -15.99 3.65 13.55
CA PHE A 326 -15.50 3.23 14.86
C PHE A 326 -14.66 1.96 14.79
N ASP A 327 -15.08 0.99 13.98
CA ASP A 327 -14.42 -0.31 13.90
C ASP A 327 -13.00 -0.20 13.32
N VAL A 328 -12.72 0.80 12.48
CA VAL A 328 -11.42 1.02 11.81
C VAL A 328 -10.25 1.17 12.80
N ALA A 329 -10.53 1.74 13.98
CA ALA A 329 -9.53 1.92 15.04
C ALA A 329 -10.12 1.60 16.42
N SER A 330 -11.07 0.66 16.48
CA SER A 330 -11.57 0.12 17.75
C SER A 330 -10.42 -0.54 18.54
N PRO A 331 -10.56 -0.77 19.86
CA PRO A 331 -9.46 -1.34 20.66
C PRO A 331 -8.84 -2.62 20.08
N LYS A 332 -9.66 -3.51 19.50
CA LYS A 332 -9.19 -4.71 18.80
C LYS A 332 -8.40 -4.41 17.52
N GLU A 333 -8.74 -3.36 16.76
CA GLU A 333 -8.09 -3.02 15.48
C GLU A 333 -6.90 -2.07 15.62
N GLN A 334 -6.60 -1.56 16.83
CA GLN A 334 -5.50 -0.61 17.03
C GLN A 334 -4.15 -1.11 16.50
N LYS A 335 -3.82 -2.40 16.67
CA LYS A 335 -2.54 -2.93 16.19
C LYS A 335 -2.47 -2.93 14.67
N GLU A 336 -3.57 -3.21 13.99
CA GLU A 336 -3.65 -3.12 12.53
C GLU A 336 -3.52 -1.66 12.07
N ASP A 337 -4.22 -0.74 12.73
CA ASP A 337 -4.09 0.70 12.45
C ASP A 337 -2.66 1.21 12.66
N MET A 338 -2.00 0.82 13.75
CA MET A 338 -0.58 1.12 13.99
C MET A 338 0.32 0.51 12.92
N ALA A 339 -0.01 -0.70 12.42
CA ALA A 339 0.76 -1.37 11.39
C ALA A 339 0.84 -0.55 10.09
N ARG A 340 -0.19 0.27 9.79
CA ARG A 340 -0.24 1.15 8.61
C ARG A 340 0.84 2.24 8.65
N PHE A 341 1.32 2.60 9.84
CA PHE A 341 2.41 3.56 10.03
C PHE A 341 3.79 2.91 10.22
N LYS A 342 3.91 1.57 10.06
CA LYS A 342 5.20 0.85 10.18
C LYS A 342 6.30 1.44 9.29
N MET A 343 5.96 1.83 8.06
CA MET A 343 6.95 2.44 7.16
C MET A 343 7.53 3.74 7.70
N TYR A 344 6.75 4.54 8.44
CA TYR A 344 7.21 5.81 9.03
C TYR A 344 7.94 5.60 10.36
N THR A 345 7.39 4.75 11.22
CA THR A 345 7.98 4.41 12.53
C THR A 345 9.34 3.72 12.39
N ARG A 346 9.65 3.06 11.26
CA ARG A 346 11.00 2.58 10.95
C ARG A 346 12.05 3.69 10.81
N PHE A 347 11.67 4.85 10.28
CA PHE A 347 12.57 6.01 10.18
C PHE A 347 12.53 6.89 11.43
N LYS A 348 11.40 6.88 12.13
CA LYS A 348 11.10 7.70 13.31
C LYS A 348 10.39 6.89 14.39
N PRO A 349 11.12 6.02 15.09
CA PRO A 349 10.51 5.12 16.08
C PRO A 349 9.99 5.81 17.33
N GLU A 350 10.36 7.06 17.56
CA GLU A 350 9.85 7.90 18.62
C GLU A 350 8.38 8.35 18.41
N ILE A 351 7.78 8.06 17.24
CA ILE A 351 6.37 8.36 16.97
C ILE A 351 5.47 7.60 17.94
N LYS A 352 4.68 8.34 18.72
CA LYS A 352 3.65 7.79 19.59
C LYS A 352 2.30 7.79 18.88
N MET A 353 1.53 6.72 19.04
CA MET A 353 0.16 6.64 18.53
C MET A 353 -0.82 6.57 19.71
N GLU A 354 -1.77 7.50 19.72
CA GLU A 354 -2.80 7.61 20.76
C GLU A 354 -4.19 7.48 20.15
N TYR A 355 -5.14 6.96 20.91
CA TYR A 355 -6.52 6.75 20.47
C TYR A 355 -7.47 7.40 21.46
N VAL A 356 -8.28 8.33 20.97
CA VAL A 356 -9.29 9.06 21.74
C VAL A 356 -10.66 8.73 21.19
N TYR A 357 -11.46 8.04 22.00
CA TYR A 357 -12.84 7.68 21.67
C TYR A 357 -13.78 8.72 22.27
N TYR A 358 -14.69 9.23 21.45
CA TYR A 358 -15.60 10.28 21.87
C TYR A 358 -17.02 10.06 21.34
N TYR A 359 -17.96 10.83 21.84
CA TYR A 359 -19.33 10.93 21.32
C TYR A 359 -19.67 12.39 21.04
N SER A 360 -20.47 12.60 20.00
CA SER A 360 -21.02 13.91 19.63
C SER A 360 -22.52 13.75 19.35
N THR A 361 -23.23 14.87 19.21
CA THR A 361 -24.63 14.86 18.80
C THR A 361 -24.77 14.15 17.45
N PRO A 362 -25.52 13.03 17.36
CA PRO A 362 -25.70 12.29 16.13
C PRO A 362 -26.41 13.15 15.10
N LYS A 363 -25.98 13.03 13.84
CA LYS A 363 -26.63 13.72 12.72
C LYS A 363 -28.00 13.13 12.37
N ASP A 364 -28.22 11.84 12.68
CA ASP A 364 -29.46 11.12 12.36
C ASP A 364 -30.34 10.92 13.61
N SER A 365 -31.64 11.15 13.45
CA SER A 365 -32.70 10.87 14.42
C SER A 365 -32.87 9.37 14.75
N ALA A 366 -32.33 8.46 13.93
CA ALA A 366 -32.46 7.02 14.10
C ALA A 366 -32.01 6.52 15.48
N LEU A 367 -30.91 7.06 16.01
CA LEU A 367 -30.41 6.66 17.34
C LEU A 367 -31.37 7.08 18.46
N TYR A 368 -31.95 8.28 18.38
CA TYR A 368 -32.95 8.75 19.35
C TYR A 368 -34.24 7.91 19.29
N ARG A 369 -34.61 7.40 18.12
CA ARG A 369 -35.75 6.46 17.97
C ARG A 369 -35.47 5.09 18.57
N GLN A 370 -34.23 4.59 18.48
CA GLN A 370 -33.83 3.31 19.05
C GLN A 370 -33.73 3.34 20.59
N TYR A 371 -33.43 4.50 21.16
CA TYR A 371 -33.24 4.71 22.59
C TYR A 371 -34.14 5.85 23.11
N PRO A 372 -35.46 5.65 23.16
CA PRO A 372 -36.39 6.69 23.61
C PRO A 372 -36.08 7.07 25.07
N ASN A 373 -36.27 8.35 25.39
CA ASN A 373 -36.07 8.94 26.73
C ASN A 373 -34.64 8.89 27.29
N LYS A 374 -33.64 8.54 26.50
CA LYS A 374 -32.22 8.59 26.92
C LYS A 374 -31.54 9.86 26.42
N ASN A 375 -30.67 10.44 27.25
CA ASN A 375 -29.80 11.53 26.83
C ASN A 375 -28.62 10.99 25.99
N ILE A 376 -27.88 11.89 25.33
CA ILE A 376 -26.84 11.46 24.38
C ILE A 376 -25.71 10.63 25.02
N ARG A 377 -25.36 10.93 26.28
CA ARG A 377 -24.33 10.20 27.02
C ARG A 377 -24.79 8.77 27.32
N GLU A 378 -26.04 8.61 27.73
CA GLU A 378 -26.64 7.30 27.98
C GLU A 378 -26.72 6.49 26.69
N ILE A 379 -27.12 7.10 25.57
CA ILE A 379 -27.12 6.47 24.25
C ILE A 379 -25.69 6.02 23.88
N ALA A 380 -24.70 6.89 24.06
CA ALA A 380 -23.29 6.57 23.82
C ALA A 380 -22.82 5.37 24.66
N TYR A 381 -23.26 5.29 25.91
CA TYR A 381 -22.90 4.20 26.82
C TYR A 381 -23.53 2.86 26.40
N GLU A 382 -24.78 2.86 25.94
CA GLU A 382 -25.42 1.64 25.41
C GLU A 382 -24.76 1.19 24.11
N VAL A 383 -24.47 2.13 23.20
CA VAL A 383 -23.75 1.82 21.95
C VAL A 383 -22.36 1.27 22.25
N ALA A 384 -21.63 1.86 23.20
CA ALA A 384 -20.33 1.35 23.64
C ALA A 384 -20.43 -0.09 24.17
N LYS A 385 -21.40 -0.38 25.05
CA LYS A 385 -21.63 -1.75 25.53
C LYS A 385 -21.91 -2.72 24.39
N LYS A 386 -22.79 -2.35 23.45
CA LYS A 386 -23.12 -3.17 22.27
C LYS A 386 -21.88 -3.44 21.38
N LYS A 387 -20.95 -2.49 21.33
CA LYS A 387 -19.67 -2.61 20.62
C LYS A 387 -18.54 -3.22 21.47
N ASN A 388 -18.85 -3.79 22.65
CA ASN A 388 -17.87 -4.32 23.62
C ASN A 388 -16.79 -3.32 24.06
N PHE A 389 -17.10 -2.03 23.99
CA PHE A 389 -16.21 -0.94 24.39
C PHE A 389 -16.54 -0.48 25.81
N ASN A 390 -15.50 -0.22 26.63
CA ASN A 390 -15.69 0.31 27.98
C ASN A 390 -16.21 1.77 27.93
N PRO A 391 -17.46 2.04 28.36
CA PRO A 391 -18.05 3.38 28.26
C PRO A 391 -17.30 4.46 29.06
N GLN A 392 -16.57 4.07 30.10
CA GLN A 392 -15.78 5.01 30.93
C GLN A 392 -14.60 5.63 30.18
N LYS A 393 -14.22 5.07 29.02
CA LYS A 393 -13.17 5.62 28.16
C LYS A 393 -13.68 6.66 27.15
N LEU A 394 -14.99 6.88 27.07
CA LEU A 394 -15.59 7.86 26.16
C LEU A 394 -15.49 9.28 26.73
N LYS A 395 -15.11 10.22 25.87
CA LYS A 395 -15.15 11.67 26.14
C LYS A 395 -16.28 12.34 25.37
N SER A 396 -16.80 13.45 25.88
CA SER A 396 -17.72 14.30 25.10
C SER A 396 -16.94 15.10 24.05
N ALA A 397 -17.58 15.48 22.95
CA ALA A 397 -16.96 16.36 21.96
C ALA A 397 -16.67 17.76 22.54
N GLU A 398 -17.47 18.19 23.51
CA GLU A 398 -17.33 19.42 24.27
C GLU A 398 -16.04 19.41 25.12
N GLU A 399 -15.74 18.31 25.82
CA GLU A 399 -14.47 18.12 26.55
C GLU A 399 -13.23 18.19 25.64
N LEU A 400 -13.38 17.88 24.35
CA LEU A 400 -12.29 17.86 23.39
C LEU A 400 -12.10 19.20 22.66
N LYS A 401 -13.05 20.12 22.77
CA LYS A 401 -13.08 21.37 21.99
C LYS A 401 -11.85 22.26 22.21
N GLU A 402 -11.28 22.25 23.42
CA GLU A 402 -10.05 22.98 23.74
C GLU A 402 -8.82 22.41 23.04
N LYS A 403 -8.83 21.10 22.73
CA LYS A 403 -7.70 20.39 22.09
C LYS A 403 -7.85 20.33 20.58
N ILE A 404 -9.07 20.14 20.09
CA ILE A 404 -9.35 19.95 18.67
C ILE A 404 -10.77 20.40 18.32
N ASP A 405 -10.88 21.21 17.26
CA ASP A 405 -12.15 21.57 16.65
C ASP A 405 -12.65 20.44 15.73
N LEU A 406 -13.32 19.44 16.33
CA LEU A 406 -13.89 18.29 15.62
C LEU A 406 -15.09 18.67 14.73
N ALA A 407 -15.70 19.85 14.93
CA ALA A 407 -16.82 20.30 14.11
C ALA A 407 -16.39 20.55 12.66
N LYS A 408 -15.19 21.11 12.45
CA LYS A 408 -14.57 21.27 11.11
C LYS A 408 -14.36 19.94 10.39
N GLU A 409 -14.18 18.86 11.13
CA GLU A 409 -14.04 17.49 10.62
C GLU A 409 -15.37 16.73 10.60
N ASN A 410 -16.50 17.45 10.76
CA ASN A 410 -17.86 16.87 10.78
C ASN A 410 -18.08 15.82 11.87
N TYR A 411 -17.31 15.87 12.96
CA TYR A 411 -17.29 14.87 14.04
C TYR A 411 -17.06 13.43 13.55
N ARG A 412 -16.29 13.28 12.47
CA ARG A 412 -15.90 11.98 11.93
C ARG A 412 -14.53 11.57 12.42
N PHE A 413 -14.09 10.40 11.96
CA PHE A 413 -12.74 9.92 12.15
C PHE A 413 -11.70 10.91 11.59
N VAL A 414 -10.72 11.30 12.42
CA VAL A 414 -9.57 12.11 12.00
C VAL A 414 -8.35 11.74 12.83
N ARG A 415 -7.16 11.70 12.21
CA ARG A 415 -5.89 11.64 12.94
C ARG A 415 -5.23 13.01 12.93
N VAL A 416 -4.72 13.45 14.07
CA VAL A 416 -3.90 14.65 14.19
C VAL A 416 -2.48 14.23 14.49
N VAL A 417 -1.58 14.59 13.59
CA VAL A 417 -0.14 14.48 13.77
C VAL A 417 0.32 15.78 14.42
N GLU A 418 0.98 15.69 15.57
CA GLU A 418 1.51 16.81 16.33
C GLU A 418 3.01 16.63 16.56
N ARG A 419 3.79 17.68 16.30
CA ARG A 419 5.20 17.74 16.65
C ARG A 419 5.36 18.35 18.04
N GLY A 420 6.43 17.99 18.74
CA GLY A 420 6.79 18.61 20.02
C GLY A 420 7.02 20.13 19.96
N SER A 421 7.16 20.71 18.75
CA SER A 421 7.24 22.15 18.50
C SER A 421 5.88 22.85 18.41
N GLY A 422 4.78 22.08 18.33
CA GLY A 422 3.40 22.57 18.31
C GLY A 422 2.73 22.58 16.92
N GLU A 423 3.46 22.34 15.82
CA GLU A 423 2.83 22.22 14.51
C GLU A 423 1.97 20.96 14.42
N GLN A 424 0.81 21.09 13.77
CA GLN A 424 -0.14 20.02 13.60
C GLN A 424 -0.56 19.84 12.14
N ALA A 425 -0.81 18.58 11.75
CA ALA A 425 -1.39 18.23 10.47
C ALA A 425 -2.47 17.17 10.63
N ARG A 426 -3.46 17.16 9.73
CA ARG A 426 -4.60 16.24 9.79
C ARG A 426 -4.49 15.16 8.73
N LEU A 427 -4.76 13.91 9.10
CA LEU A 427 -4.89 12.77 8.21
C LEU A 427 -6.31 12.22 8.30
N ARG A 428 -6.96 12.08 7.15
CA ARG A 428 -8.38 11.72 7.04
C ARG A 428 -8.53 10.36 6.38
N LEU A 429 -9.73 9.80 6.52
CA LEU A 429 -10.19 8.66 5.73
C LEU A 429 -10.94 9.17 4.50
N PHE A 430 -10.93 8.38 3.44
CA PHE A 430 -11.42 8.79 2.12
C PHE A 430 -12.60 7.96 1.66
N ASP A 431 -13.49 8.55 0.85
CA ASP A 431 -14.65 7.88 0.26
C ASP A 431 -14.28 7.21 -1.08
N ASP A 432 -13.16 6.49 -1.11
CA ASP A 432 -12.71 5.68 -2.26
C ASP A 432 -12.35 4.25 -1.81
N MET A 433 -11.95 3.39 -2.77
CA MET A 433 -11.58 1.99 -2.47
C MET A 433 -10.37 1.89 -1.53
N GLU A 434 -9.47 2.89 -1.56
CA GLU A 434 -8.26 2.95 -0.75
C GLU A 434 -8.55 3.68 0.56
N TYR A 435 -9.40 3.13 1.41
CA TYR A 435 -10.01 3.86 2.52
C TYR A 435 -9.09 4.73 3.41
N HIS A 436 -7.82 4.34 3.56
CA HIS A 436 -6.79 5.02 4.35
C HIS A 436 -5.92 6.01 3.53
N PRO A 437 -5.27 6.98 4.19
CA PRO A 437 -4.34 7.86 3.49
C PRO A 437 -3.13 7.09 2.98
N SER A 438 -2.74 7.38 1.75
CA SER A 438 -1.57 6.79 1.11
C SER A 438 -0.29 7.50 1.54
N GLU A 439 0.85 7.02 1.06
CA GLU A 439 2.13 7.70 1.29
C GLU A 439 2.10 9.18 0.87
N THR A 440 1.41 9.50 -0.23
CA THR A 440 1.30 10.87 -0.76
C THR A 440 0.69 11.82 0.27
N GLU A 441 -0.46 11.47 0.84
CA GLU A 441 -1.19 12.33 1.79
C GLU A 441 -0.46 12.42 3.14
N ILE A 442 0.11 11.30 3.60
CA ILE A 442 0.86 11.29 4.87
C ILE A 442 2.12 12.15 4.74
N SER A 443 2.93 11.94 3.70
CA SER A 443 4.14 12.73 3.49
C SER A 443 3.85 14.19 3.22
N ALA A 444 2.73 14.53 2.54
CA ALA A 444 2.30 15.91 2.38
C ALA A 444 1.96 16.56 3.74
N ALA A 445 1.16 15.89 4.58
CA ALA A 445 0.83 16.37 5.91
C ALA A 445 2.09 16.58 6.77
N LEU A 446 3.03 15.63 6.75
CA LEU A 446 4.32 15.73 7.45
C LEU A 446 5.18 16.89 6.92
N LYS A 447 5.24 17.07 5.60
CA LYS A 447 6.02 18.15 4.99
C LYS A 447 5.44 19.54 5.29
N LYS A 448 4.11 19.70 5.38
CA LYS A 448 3.49 20.98 5.77
C LYS A 448 3.93 21.48 7.14
N MET A 449 4.41 20.60 8.03
CA MET A 449 4.94 20.98 9.34
C MET A 449 6.41 21.41 9.30
N LEU A 450 7.08 21.32 8.14
CA LEU A 450 8.48 21.68 7.95
C LEU A 450 8.66 22.94 7.10
N VAL A 451 7.76 23.17 6.15
CA VAL A 451 7.83 24.28 5.20
C VAL A 451 6.54 25.07 5.23
N THR A 452 6.62 26.35 4.85
CA THR A 452 5.42 27.18 4.65
C THR A 452 4.51 26.54 3.61
N PRO A 453 3.22 26.29 3.92
CA PRO A 453 2.27 25.73 2.97
C PRO A 453 2.19 26.54 1.68
N VAL A 454 2.05 25.84 0.55
CA VAL A 454 1.82 26.49 -0.74
C VAL A 454 0.38 27.04 -0.75
N LYS A 455 0.25 28.37 -0.80
CA LYS A 455 -1.05 29.03 -0.82
C LYS A 455 -1.53 29.25 -2.25
N VAL A 456 -2.78 28.88 -2.48
CA VAL A 456 -3.50 29.09 -3.73
C VAL A 456 -4.57 30.16 -3.50
N GLY A 457 -4.45 31.29 -4.16
CA GLY A 457 -5.44 32.36 -4.13
C GLY A 457 -6.49 32.15 -5.23
N ALA A 458 -7.73 31.85 -4.88
CA ALA A 458 -8.84 31.75 -5.82
C ALA A 458 -9.52 33.11 -5.98
N ILE A 459 -9.57 33.64 -7.20
CA ILE A 459 -10.21 34.94 -7.47
C ILE A 459 -11.72 34.83 -7.33
N THR A 460 -12.31 35.86 -6.72
CA THR A 460 -13.76 36.05 -6.56
C THR A 460 -14.12 37.50 -6.89
N GLY A 461 -15.38 37.73 -7.26
CA GLY A 461 -15.93 39.08 -7.50
C GLY A 461 -16.51 39.28 -8.90
N HIS A 462 -16.33 38.31 -9.79
CA HIS A 462 -16.83 38.28 -11.16
C HIS A 462 -17.74 37.07 -11.46
N GLN A 463 -18.35 36.49 -10.41
CA GLN A 463 -19.21 35.29 -10.45
C GLN A 463 -18.47 34.00 -10.85
N GLU A 464 -17.23 33.86 -10.40
CA GLU A 464 -16.42 32.66 -10.52
C GLU A 464 -17.03 31.48 -9.72
N ARG A 465 -16.58 30.27 -10.05
CA ARG A 465 -16.94 29.06 -9.31
C ARG A 465 -16.45 29.14 -7.86
N SER A 466 -17.32 28.87 -6.90
CA SER A 466 -16.96 28.98 -5.48
C SER A 466 -16.19 27.75 -4.99
N THR A 467 -15.19 27.98 -4.14
CA THR A 467 -14.37 26.91 -3.56
C THR A 467 -14.98 26.31 -2.28
N THR A 468 -16.09 26.87 -1.82
CA THR A 468 -16.75 26.52 -0.56
C THR A 468 -18.18 26.01 -0.76
N LYS A 469 -18.85 26.41 -1.84
CA LYS A 469 -20.21 25.93 -2.16
C LYS A 469 -20.21 24.51 -2.73
N LYS A 470 -21.30 23.79 -2.44
CA LYS A 470 -21.54 22.40 -2.85
C LYS A 470 -22.36 22.26 -4.13
N GLY A 471 -22.60 23.35 -4.87
CA GLY A 471 -23.32 23.27 -6.13
C GLY A 471 -22.56 22.42 -7.15
N ASP A 472 -23.27 21.82 -8.10
CA ASP A 472 -22.69 20.90 -9.09
C ASP A 472 -21.55 21.53 -9.88
N GLN A 473 -21.70 22.82 -10.21
CA GLN A 473 -20.72 23.63 -10.92
C GLN A 473 -19.56 24.13 -10.02
N ASP A 474 -19.75 24.18 -8.71
CA ASP A 474 -18.75 24.72 -7.78
C ASP A 474 -17.59 23.73 -7.54
N TYR A 475 -16.62 24.14 -6.70
CA TYR A 475 -15.33 23.47 -6.52
C TYR A 475 -15.03 22.99 -5.10
N SER A 476 -16.00 22.97 -4.19
CA SER A 476 -15.77 22.51 -2.82
C SER A 476 -15.17 21.10 -2.73
N LEU A 477 -15.45 20.19 -3.66
CA LEU A 477 -14.93 18.83 -3.66
C LEU A 477 -13.40 18.78 -3.77
N PHE A 478 -12.79 19.45 -4.75
CA PHE A 478 -11.32 19.47 -4.84
C PHE A 478 -10.68 20.55 -3.97
N ALA A 479 -11.40 21.59 -3.58
CA ALA A 479 -10.83 22.65 -2.76
C ALA A 479 -10.74 22.24 -1.27
N THR A 480 -11.87 21.95 -0.64
CA THR A 480 -12.00 21.92 0.83
C THR A 480 -12.59 20.61 1.37
N HIS A 481 -13.04 19.69 0.51
CA HIS A 481 -13.67 18.45 0.97
C HIS A 481 -12.64 17.46 1.53
N GLY A 482 -12.66 17.27 2.86
CA GLY A 482 -11.70 16.44 3.57
C GLY A 482 -11.69 14.96 3.18
N ARG A 483 -12.81 14.41 2.72
CA ARG A 483 -12.92 12.98 2.36
C ARG A 483 -12.68 12.67 0.89
N PHE A 484 -12.44 13.70 0.08
CA PHE A 484 -11.98 13.52 -1.27
C PHE A 484 -10.45 13.54 -1.26
N ARG A 485 -9.81 12.40 -1.54
CA ARG A 485 -8.36 12.25 -1.45
C ARG A 485 -7.60 13.34 -2.18
N TYR A 486 -8.04 13.63 -3.40
CA TYR A 486 -7.39 14.56 -4.31
C TYR A 486 -7.63 16.03 -3.96
N SER A 487 -8.36 16.33 -2.87
CA SER A 487 -8.58 17.70 -2.45
C SER A 487 -7.30 18.39 -2.00
N MET A 488 -7.21 19.68 -2.26
CA MET A 488 -6.01 20.50 -2.07
C MET A 488 -5.53 20.47 -0.61
N ILE A 489 -6.46 20.48 0.34
CA ILE A 489 -6.15 20.38 1.78
C ILE A 489 -5.49 19.05 2.19
N ASN A 490 -5.72 17.98 1.43
CA ASN A 490 -5.11 16.66 1.65
C ASN A 490 -3.78 16.51 0.87
N GLN A 491 -3.58 17.32 -0.17
CA GLN A 491 -2.42 17.26 -1.07
C GLN A 491 -1.31 18.27 -0.73
N GLY A 492 -1.43 19.01 0.37
CA GLY A 492 -0.36 19.91 0.84
C GLY A 492 -0.62 21.41 0.65
N PHE A 493 -1.76 21.79 0.08
CA PHE A 493 -2.08 23.18 -0.27
C PHE A 493 -3.05 23.82 0.71
N ASP A 494 -3.04 25.15 0.76
CA ASP A 494 -4.05 25.96 1.43
C ASP A 494 -4.72 26.88 0.41
N LEU A 495 -6.04 26.78 0.27
CA LEU A 495 -6.81 27.69 -0.59
C LEU A 495 -7.36 28.86 0.21
N VAL A 496 -7.29 30.05 -0.39
CA VAL A 496 -7.90 31.28 0.12
C VAL A 496 -8.64 32.00 -1.00
N GLU A 497 -9.83 32.51 -0.73
CA GLU A 497 -10.58 33.34 -1.69
C GLU A 497 -10.06 34.78 -1.63
N LEU A 498 -9.87 35.41 -2.79
CA LEU A 498 -9.34 36.76 -2.96
C LEU A 498 -10.34 37.59 -3.77
N ASN A 499 -10.85 38.66 -3.19
CA ASN A 499 -11.63 39.68 -3.92
C ASN A 499 -10.71 40.85 -4.26
N LEU A 500 -10.42 41.04 -5.55
CA LEU A 500 -9.43 42.04 -6.00
C LEU A 500 -9.90 43.49 -5.82
N LYS A 501 -11.22 43.74 -5.71
CA LYS A 501 -11.78 45.08 -5.47
C LYS A 501 -11.26 45.68 -4.18
N ASP A 502 -11.19 44.83 -3.15
CA ASP A 502 -10.87 45.19 -1.77
C ASP A 502 -9.35 45.20 -1.51
N MET A 503 -8.54 44.99 -2.55
CA MET A 503 -7.09 44.82 -2.42
C MET A 503 -6.32 45.83 -3.28
N ASN A 504 -5.07 46.08 -2.88
CA ASN A 504 -4.12 46.91 -3.64
C ASN A 504 -3.15 46.06 -4.46
N ASP A 505 -2.78 44.89 -3.96
CA ASP A 505 -1.96 43.91 -4.68
C ASP A 505 -2.19 42.51 -4.12
N ILE A 506 -1.85 41.48 -4.91
CA ILE A 506 -1.91 40.09 -4.43
C ILE A 506 -0.77 39.86 -3.43
N PRO A 507 -1.03 39.34 -2.22
CA PRO A 507 0.01 39.12 -1.22
C PRO A 507 1.18 38.26 -1.73
N SER A 508 2.40 38.55 -1.26
CA SER A 508 3.62 37.85 -1.69
C SER A 508 3.67 36.37 -1.27
N ASN A 509 2.88 35.99 -0.26
CA ASN A 509 2.75 34.62 0.20
C ASN A 509 1.77 33.78 -0.64
N ILE A 510 1.10 34.36 -1.64
CA ILE A 510 0.28 33.60 -2.62
C ILE A 510 1.18 33.11 -3.74
N ASN A 511 1.37 31.79 -3.80
CA ASN A 511 2.28 31.14 -4.75
C ASN A 511 1.62 30.91 -6.11
N ILE A 512 0.31 30.58 -6.10
CA ILE A 512 -0.47 30.24 -7.27
C ILE A 512 -1.78 31.02 -7.22
N LEU A 513 -2.18 31.60 -8.35
CA LEU A 513 -3.48 32.22 -8.52
C LEU A 513 -4.40 31.30 -9.33
N LEU A 514 -5.65 31.13 -8.91
CA LEU A 514 -6.68 30.38 -9.62
C LEU A 514 -7.76 31.36 -10.10
N ILE A 515 -7.99 31.40 -11.40
CA ILE A 515 -9.04 32.21 -12.04
C ILE A 515 -9.94 31.24 -12.81
N ALA A 516 -11.14 31.00 -12.29
CA ALA A 516 -12.04 29.99 -12.84
C ALA A 516 -13.36 30.62 -13.32
N GLU A 517 -13.52 30.66 -14.65
CA GLU A 517 -14.72 31.13 -15.34
C GLU A 517 -15.21 32.51 -14.87
N MET A 518 -14.52 33.59 -15.25
CA MET A 518 -15.07 34.93 -15.01
C MET A 518 -16.29 35.18 -15.90
N ARG A 519 -17.39 35.66 -15.31
CA ARG A 519 -18.64 35.99 -16.03
C ARG A 519 -18.83 37.48 -16.26
N SER A 520 -17.98 38.31 -15.66
CA SER A 520 -17.94 39.76 -15.88
C SER A 520 -16.50 40.23 -16.00
N SER A 521 -16.28 41.32 -16.75
CA SER A 521 -14.94 41.87 -16.98
C SER A 521 -14.34 42.45 -15.70
N MET A 522 -13.02 42.28 -15.54
CA MET A 522 -12.23 42.98 -14.52
C MET A 522 -12.17 44.48 -14.83
N SER A 523 -12.26 45.31 -13.79
CA SER A 523 -11.94 46.74 -13.85
C SER A 523 -10.46 46.98 -14.14
N SER A 524 -10.10 48.19 -14.59
CA SER A 524 -8.70 48.54 -14.87
C SER A 524 -7.79 48.34 -13.65
N LYS A 525 -8.26 48.68 -12.45
CA LYS A 525 -7.52 48.45 -11.19
C LYS A 525 -7.21 46.98 -10.97
N GLU A 526 -8.20 46.10 -11.17
CA GLU A 526 -8.02 44.65 -10.98
C GLU A 526 -7.09 44.07 -12.04
N GLN A 527 -7.19 44.53 -13.29
CA GLN A 527 -6.28 44.12 -14.36
C GLN A 527 -4.82 44.51 -14.05
N GLU A 528 -4.57 45.71 -13.53
CA GLU A 528 -3.24 46.13 -13.11
C GLU A 528 -2.68 45.27 -11.97
N ILE A 529 -3.52 44.81 -11.03
CA ILE A 529 -3.10 43.90 -9.96
C ILE A 529 -2.64 42.56 -10.57
N ILE A 530 -3.40 42.00 -11.51
CA ILE A 530 -3.03 40.77 -12.22
C ILE A 530 -1.75 40.96 -13.04
N ASP A 531 -1.59 42.12 -13.68
CA ASP A 531 -0.39 42.42 -14.46
C ASP A 531 0.87 42.45 -13.59
N ARG A 532 0.81 43.11 -12.43
CA ARG A 532 1.91 43.07 -11.45
C ARG A 532 2.23 41.65 -10.99
N PHE A 533 1.20 40.81 -10.79
CA PHE A 533 1.39 39.40 -10.44
C PHE A 533 2.05 38.59 -11.56
N LEU A 534 1.64 38.81 -12.82
CA LEU A 534 2.24 38.21 -14.00
C LEU A 534 3.71 38.64 -14.20
N GLU A 535 4.00 39.93 -14.04
CA GLU A 535 5.33 40.51 -14.21
C GLU A 535 6.33 40.06 -13.15
N ARG A 536 5.91 39.99 -11.87
CA ARG A 536 6.76 39.48 -10.79
C ARG A 536 7.01 37.97 -10.88
N GLY A 537 6.30 37.29 -11.78
CA GLY A 537 6.48 35.88 -12.11
C GLY A 537 5.65 34.92 -11.30
N GLY A 538 4.47 35.35 -10.84
CA GLY A 538 3.52 34.49 -10.14
C GLY A 538 2.93 33.42 -11.06
N ASN A 539 2.64 32.24 -10.51
CA ASN A 539 2.09 31.12 -11.28
C ASN A 539 0.57 31.18 -11.27
N ILE A 540 -0.08 30.80 -12.38
CA ILE A 540 -1.53 30.96 -12.54
C ILE A 540 -2.14 29.70 -13.15
N MET A 541 -3.33 29.34 -12.66
CA MET A 541 -4.25 28.44 -13.34
C MET A 541 -5.47 29.24 -13.81
N ILE A 542 -5.72 29.24 -15.11
CA ILE A 542 -6.85 29.93 -15.74
C ILE A 542 -7.77 28.88 -16.35
N MET A 543 -9.05 28.93 -16.03
CA MET A 543 -10.05 28.02 -16.57
C MET A 543 -11.12 28.83 -17.30
N GLY A 544 -11.18 28.65 -18.61
CA GLY A 544 -12.21 29.19 -19.49
C GLY A 544 -13.40 28.24 -19.58
N ASP A 545 -14.47 28.72 -20.20
CA ASP A 545 -15.70 27.96 -20.43
C ASP A 545 -16.45 28.55 -21.62
N VAL A 546 -17.43 27.81 -22.14
CA VAL A 546 -18.31 28.26 -23.23
C VAL A 546 -19.04 29.55 -22.86
N GLY A 547 -19.14 30.48 -23.82
CA GLY A 547 -19.82 31.75 -23.64
C GLY A 547 -19.03 32.77 -22.80
N ARG A 548 -17.76 32.50 -22.47
CA ARG A 548 -16.88 33.40 -21.69
C ARG A 548 -15.76 34.03 -22.49
N GLN A 549 -15.70 33.79 -23.80
CA GLN A 549 -14.64 34.25 -24.70
C GLN A 549 -14.43 35.77 -24.58
N GLU A 550 -15.49 36.57 -24.62
CA GLU A 550 -15.39 38.04 -24.55
C GLU A 550 -14.78 38.54 -23.23
N VAL A 551 -15.13 37.89 -22.12
CA VAL A 551 -14.67 38.25 -20.77
C VAL A 551 -13.24 37.75 -20.50
N MET A 552 -12.93 36.53 -20.95
CA MET A 552 -11.67 35.85 -20.63
C MET A 552 -10.53 36.17 -21.61
N ASN A 553 -10.82 36.41 -22.90
CA ASN A 553 -9.80 36.67 -23.91
C ASN A 553 -8.92 37.90 -23.65
N PRO A 554 -9.42 39.02 -23.07
CA PRO A 554 -8.56 40.12 -22.66
C PRO A 554 -7.43 39.70 -21.70
N LEU A 555 -7.71 38.78 -20.77
CA LEU A 555 -6.70 38.21 -19.87
C LEU A 555 -5.80 37.21 -20.60
N LEU A 556 -6.38 36.29 -21.38
CA LEU A 556 -5.63 35.23 -22.06
C LEU A 556 -4.64 35.77 -23.10
N ARG A 557 -5.00 36.85 -23.80
CA ARG A 557 -4.09 37.49 -24.77
C ARG A 557 -2.81 38.00 -24.12
N LYS A 558 -2.85 38.40 -22.84
CA LYS A 558 -1.65 38.82 -22.09
C LYS A 558 -0.62 37.70 -21.92
N VAL A 559 -1.08 36.44 -21.94
CA VAL A 559 -0.23 35.24 -21.86
C VAL A 559 -0.05 34.55 -23.22
N GLY A 560 -0.54 35.16 -24.31
CA GLY A 560 -0.35 34.69 -25.68
C GLY A 560 -1.36 33.65 -26.16
N LEU A 561 -2.49 33.50 -25.47
CA LEU A 561 -3.56 32.56 -25.83
C LEU A 561 -4.90 33.27 -26.09
N LYS A 562 -5.84 32.59 -26.72
CA LYS A 562 -7.27 32.96 -26.69
C LYS A 562 -8.14 31.70 -26.72
N LEU A 563 -9.35 31.82 -26.19
CA LEU A 563 -10.44 30.89 -26.40
C LEU A 563 -11.08 31.19 -27.75
N LEU A 564 -11.24 30.16 -28.58
CA LEU A 564 -11.96 30.25 -29.85
C LEU A 564 -13.48 30.37 -29.62
N PRO A 565 -14.21 31.00 -30.56
CA PRO A 565 -15.67 30.93 -30.55
C PRO A 565 -16.13 29.49 -30.83
N GLY A 566 -17.35 29.14 -30.41
CA GLY A 566 -17.92 27.80 -30.56
C GLY A 566 -17.48 26.83 -29.45
N ILE A 567 -17.94 25.59 -29.56
CA ILE A 567 -17.57 24.49 -28.66
C ILE A 567 -16.98 23.33 -29.45
N ILE A 568 -16.17 22.49 -28.82
CA ILE A 568 -15.65 21.30 -29.48
C ILE A 568 -16.73 20.22 -29.45
N ALA A 569 -17.23 19.82 -30.61
CA ALA A 569 -18.12 18.68 -30.76
C ALA A 569 -17.33 17.39 -30.98
N GLN A 570 -17.77 16.32 -30.33
CA GLN A 570 -17.26 14.97 -30.47
C GLN A 570 -18.44 13.97 -30.50
N PRO A 571 -18.91 13.56 -31.69
CA PRO A 571 -20.00 12.59 -31.81
C PRO A 571 -19.71 11.29 -31.08
N SER A 572 -20.73 10.76 -30.41
CA SER A 572 -20.67 9.49 -29.69
C SER A 572 -22.07 8.88 -29.57
N ASP A 573 -22.16 7.56 -29.69
CA ASP A 573 -23.43 6.83 -29.49
C ASP A 573 -23.78 6.65 -28.00
N VAL A 574 -22.82 6.90 -27.10
CA VAL A 574 -22.94 6.59 -25.66
C VAL A 574 -22.73 7.79 -24.74
N ASN A 575 -22.12 8.87 -25.24
CA ASN A 575 -21.88 10.09 -24.50
C ASN A 575 -22.51 11.29 -25.24
N PRO A 576 -22.90 12.37 -24.54
CA PRO A 576 -23.32 13.61 -25.17
C PRO A 576 -22.27 14.13 -26.16
N GLY A 577 -22.74 14.72 -27.26
CA GLY A 577 -21.88 15.17 -28.35
C GLY A 577 -20.95 16.33 -28.02
N ASP A 578 -21.17 17.02 -26.89
CA ASP A 578 -20.31 18.09 -26.36
C ASP A 578 -19.31 17.57 -25.31
N LEU A 579 -19.30 16.26 -25.01
CA LEU A 579 -18.34 15.68 -24.07
C LEU A 579 -17.03 15.34 -24.77
N VAL A 580 -16.05 16.23 -24.64
CA VAL A 580 -14.73 15.99 -25.22
C VAL A 580 -13.94 15.01 -24.36
N LEU A 581 -13.39 13.99 -25.01
CA LEU A 581 -12.46 13.05 -24.39
C LEU A 581 -11.02 13.53 -24.64
N ALA A 582 -10.58 14.49 -23.83
CA ALA A 582 -9.28 15.13 -24.02
C ALA A 582 -8.12 14.21 -23.62
N LYS A 583 -7.18 13.99 -24.55
CA LYS A 583 -6.02 13.11 -24.36
C LYS A 583 -4.75 13.90 -24.15
N ALA A 584 -3.86 13.38 -23.32
CA ALA A 584 -2.53 13.96 -23.11
C ALA A 584 -1.66 13.83 -24.37
N THR A 585 -0.91 14.89 -24.68
CA THR A 585 0.03 14.86 -25.81
C THR A 585 1.36 14.21 -25.41
N GLN A 586 2.07 13.65 -26.40
CA GLN A 586 3.42 13.13 -26.18
C GLN A 586 4.39 14.23 -25.70
N ILE A 587 4.24 15.45 -26.22
CA ILE A 587 5.06 16.60 -25.81
C ILE A 587 4.86 16.90 -24.33
N ALA A 588 3.63 16.82 -23.81
CA ALA A 588 3.34 17.00 -22.39
C ALA A 588 3.97 15.87 -21.54
N ALA A 589 3.91 14.63 -22.02
CA ALA A 589 4.56 13.50 -21.35
C ALA A 589 6.09 13.66 -21.27
N ASP A 590 6.72 14.16 -22.32
CA ASP A 590 8.18 14.31 -22.38
C ASP A 590 8.69 15.54 -21.62
N SER A 591 7.96 16.66 -21.69
CA SER A 591 8.37 17.93 -21.10
C SER A 591 8.00 18.10 -19.63
N ILE A 592 6.86 17.56 -19.20
CA ILE A 592 6.34 17.69 -17.82
C ILE A 592 6.44 16.36 -17.07
N GLY A 593 6.23 15.23 -17.74
CA GLY A 593 6.24 13.92 -17.12
C GLY A 593 5.08 13.69 -16.14
N GLY A 594 5.30 12.80 -15.16
CA GLY A 594 4.35 12.55 -14.07
C GLY A 594 2.96 12.11 -14.55
N PHE A 595 1.95 12.94 -14.28
CA PHE A 595 0.55 12.68 -14.67
C PHE A 595 0.38 12.50 -16.17
N TYR A 596 0.93 13.39 -16.99
CA TYR A 596 0.76 13.36 -18.45
C TYR A 596 1.39 12.13 -19.08
N LYS A 597 2.56 11.70 -18.58
CA LYS A 597 3.19 10.44 -19.00
C LYS A 597 2.29 9.23 -18.72
N ARG A 598 1.71 9.15 -17.51
CA ARG A 598 0.78 8.06 -17.16
C ARG A 598 -0.49 8.06 -18.01
N MET A 599 -0.99 9.22 -18.43
CA MET A 599 -2.12 9.31 -19.35
C MET A 599 -1.77 8.82 -20.74
N VAL A 600 -0.61 9.19 -21.28
CA VAL A 600 -0.14 8.70 -22.59
C VAL A 600 0.02 7.18 -22.56
N ASP A 601 0.61 6.62 -21.50
CA ASP A 601 0.76 5.17 -21.32
C ASP A 601 -0.60 4.43 -21.26
N ARG A 602 -1.71 5.14 -20.96
CA ARG A 602 -3.07 4.59 -20.81
C ARG A 602 -4.10 5.20 -21.78
N GLN A 603 -3.64 5.83 -22.87
CA GLN A 603 -4.46 6.65 -23.77
C GLN A 603 -5.61 5.92 -24.48
N THR A 604 -5.61 4.58 -24.45
CA THR A 604 -6.65 3.73 -25.04
C THR A 604 -7.90 3.64 -24.17
N HIS A 605 -7.79 3.82 -22.84
CA HIS A 605 -8.89 3.62 -21.89
C HIS A 605 -9.08 4.80 -20.92
N SER A 606 -8.29 5.88 -21.07
CA SER A 606 -8.36 7.03 -20.18
C SER A 606 -8.35 8.36 -20.94
N ALA A 607 -9.10 9.33 -20.42
CA ALA A 607 -9.13 10.70 -20.89
C ALA A 607 -9.46 11.66 -19.72
N VAL A 608 -9.17 12.94 -19.90
CA VAL A 608 -9.80 13.98 -19.09
C VAL A 608 -11.09 14.34 -19.80
N THR A 609 -12.21 14.12 -19.12
CA THR A 609 -13.54 14.41 -19.64
C THR A 609 -13.82 15.90 -19.51
N MET A 610 -14.14 16.57 -20.61
CA MET A 610 -14.35 18.01 -20.65
C MET A 610 -15.69 18.33 -21.30
N PRO A 611 -16.78 18.48 -20.51
CA PRO A 611 -18.09 18.88 -21.03
C PRO A 611 -18.03 20.28 -21.67
N SER A 612 -18.67 20.47 -22.82
CA SER A 612 -18.80 21.79 -23.48
C SER A 612 -17.46 22.54 -23.66
N ALA A 613 -16.37 21.81 -23.88
CA ALA A 613 -15.03 22.39 -23.89
C ALA A 613 -14.78 23.34 -25.06
N VAL A 614 -14.05 24.42 -24.79
CA VAL A 614 -13.65 25.40 -25.81
C VAL A 614 -12.20 25.17 -26.24
N ALA A 615 -11.94 25.31 -27.55
CA ALA A 615 -10.60 25.22 -28.10
C ALA A 615 -9.72 26.42 -27.73
N LEU A 616 -8.47 26.15 -27.39
CA LEU A 616 -7.43 27.15 -27.13
C LEU A 616 -6.56 27.34 -28.38
N GLU A 617 -6.35 28.60 -28.78
CA GLU A 617 -5.42 28.97 -29.83
C GLU A 617 -4.22 29.74 -29.26
N VAL A 618 -3.02 29.37 -29.71
CA VAL A 618 -1.79 30.12 -29.46
C VAL A 618 -1.72 31.29 -30.45
N VAL A 619 -1.74 32.52 -29.94
CA VAL A 619 -1.70 33.73 -30.77
C VAL A 619 -0.37 34.48 -30.68
N ASP A 620 0.38 34.29 -29.60
CA ASP A 620 1.68 34.93 -29.39
C ASP A 620 2.61 34.02 -28.58
N THR A 621 3.82 33.78 -29.09
CA THR A 621 4.86 32.97 -28.44
C THR A 621 6.09 33.78 -28.03
N THR A 622 6.06 35.11 -28.21
CA THR A 622 7.21 35.99 -27.94
C THR A 622 7.56 36.03 -26.45
N LYS A 623 6.54 36.02 -25.57
CA LYS A 623 6.73 36.07 -24.11
C LYS A 623 6.74 34.69 -23.47
N PHE A 624 5.84 33.80 -23.88
CA PHE A 624 5.64 32.50 -23.26
C PHE A 624 5.84 31.38 -24.27
N HIS A 625 6.50 30.30 -23.83
CA HIS A 625 6.62 29.08 -24.59
C HIS A 625 5.45 28.14 -24.26
N PRO A 626 4.58 27.83 -25.23
CA PRO A 626 3.42 26.97 -25.04
C PRO A 626 3.75 25.48 -25.17
N ILE A 627 3.10 24.67 -24.35
CA ILE A 627 3.14 23.21 -24.35
C ILE A 627 1.69 22.75 -24.33
N VAL A 628 1.22 22.15 -25.42
CA VAL A 628 -0.15 21.59 -25.48
C VAL A 628 -0.22 20.40 -24.55
N LEU A 629 -1.02 20.50 -23.49
CA LEU A 629 -1.17 19.47 -22.45
C LEU A 629 -2.16 18.40 -22.90
N LEU A 630 -3.35 18.86 -23.29
CA LEU A 630 -4.48 18.02 -23.68
C LEU A 630 -5.03 18.51 -25.01
N GLN A 631 -5.48 17.59 -25.84
CA GLN A 631 -6.14 17.88 -27.12
C GLN A 631 -7.25 16.90 -27.43
N SER A 632 -8.20 17.32 -28.27
CA SER A 632 -9.29 16.50 -28.80
C SER A 632 -8.82 15.51 -29.88
N ASN A 633 -9.69 14.59 -30.29
CA ASN A 633 -9.39 13.60 -31.31
C ASN A 633 -9.46 14.20 -32.73
N ALA A 634 -8.33 14.20 -33.44
CA ALA A 634 -8.21 14.81 -34.77
C ALA A 634 -9.23 14.31 -35.80
N GLN A 635 -9.62 13.05 -35.73
CA GLN A 635 -10.48 12.40 -36.71
C GLN A 635 -11.98 12.47 -36.36
N GLN A 636 -12.32 12.89 -35.14
CA GLN A 636 -13.69 12.82 -34.63
C GLN A 636 -14.24 14.16 -34.15
N THR A 637 -13.41 15.21 -34.06
CA THR A 637 -13.84 16.48 -33.46
C THR A 637 -13.71 17.66 -34.40
N TRP A 638 -14.64 18.59 -34.27
CA TRP A 638 -14.63 19.92 -34.91
C TRP A 638 -15.07 20.99 -33.91
N ILE A 639 -14.89 22.26 -34.27
CA ILE A 639 -15.51 23.37 -33.54
C ILE A 639 -16.90 23.57 -34.13
N GLU A 640 -17.91 23.36 -33.30
CA GLU A 640 -19.33 23.49 -33.59
C GLU A 640 -19.82 24.90 -33.22
N TYR A 641 -20.54 25.54 -34.14
CA TYR A 641 -21.04 26.91 -33.96
C TYR A 641 -22.56 27.03 -33.86
N GLN A 642 -23.32 26.02 -34.30
CA GLN A 642 -24.76 26.14 -34.51
C GLN A 642 -25.57 25.36 -33.48
N THR A 643 -25.15 24.13 -33.21
CA THR A 643 -25.85 23.20 -32.31
C THR A 643 -25.81 23.72 -30.88
N LYS A 644 -26.97 23.73 -30.21
CA LYS A 644 -27.11 24.20 -28.82
C LYS A 644 -27.60 23.11 -27.88
N ASP A 645 -28.41 22.18 -28.36
CA ASP A 645 -28.90 21.05 -27.57
C ASP A 645 -28.25 19.74 -28.03
N PHE A 646 -27.11 19.41 -27.40
CA PHE A 646 -26.33 18.21 -27.71
C PHE A 646 -26.95 16.91 -27.21
N VAL A 647 -28.13 16.98 -26.58
CA VAL A 647 -28.89 15.81 -26.11
C VAL A 647 -29.98 15.46 -27.10
N ASN A 648 -30.69 16.45 -27.64
CA ASN A 648 -31.85 16.23 -28.50
C ASN A 648 -31.55 16.43 -30.00
N ASP A 649 -30.53 17.22 -30.36
CA ASP A 649 -30.19 17.51 -31.75
C ASP A 649 -29.12 16.54 -32.29
N SER A 650 -29.18 16.25 -33.59
CA SER A 650 -28.18 15.44 -34.28
C SER A 650 -26.97 16.27 -34.70
N LEU A 651 -25.77 15.80 -34.37
CA LEU A 651 -24.52 16.45 -34.81
C LEU A 651 -24.16 16.06 -36.24
N SER A 652 -23.85 17.07 -37.06
CA SER A 652 -23.28 16.89 -38.40
C SER A 652 -22.32 18.03 -38.72
N LEU A 653 -21.13 17.69 -39.21
CA LEU A 653 -20.11 18.65 -39.62
C LEU A 653 -20.61 19.53 -40.79
N ASP A 654 -20.74 20.84 -40.58
CA ASP A 654 -21.08 21.81 -41.63
C ASP A 654 -19.84 22.54 -42.16
N SER A 655 -19.27 22.02 -43.25
CA SER A 655 -18.10 22.65 -43.89
C SER A 655 -18.38 24.05 -44.45
N LEU A 656 -19.63 24.43 -44.74
CA LEU A 656 -19.97 25.76 -45.27
C LEU A 656 -19.85 26.85 -44.20
N GLN A 657 -19.97 26.48 -42.92
CA GLN A 657 -19.78 27.37 -41.77
C GLN A 657 -18.32 27.44 -41.30
N GLY A 658 -17.41 26.81 -42.05
CA GLY A 658 -15.99 26.77 -41.73
C GLY A 658 -15.63 25.74 -40.66
N GLU A 659 -16.54 24.83 -40.32
CA GLU A 659 -16.27 23.71 -39.42
C GLU A 659 -15.31 22.72 -40.09
N LYS A 660 -14.28 22.32 -39.35
CA LYS A 660 -13.24 21.44 -39.85
C LYS A 660 -12.90 20.39 -38.81
N LEU A 661 -12.74 19.15 -39.26
CA LEU A 661 -12.15 18.11 -38.43
C LEU A 661 -10.73 18.51 -38.05
N GLY A 662 -10.38 18.31 -36.78
CA GLY A 662 -9.06 18.69 -36.27
C GLY A 662 -8.85 18.28 -34.83
N ALA A 663 -7.58 18.26 -34.42
CA ALA A 663 -7.20 18.15 -33.02
C ALA A 663 -7.09 19.54 -32.44
N TYR A 664 -7.97 19.85 -31.50
CA TYR A 664 -8.05 21.17 -30.87
C TYR A 664 -7.45 21.10 -29.47
N PRO A 665 -6.49 21.98 -29.13
CA PRO A 665 -5.96 22.07 -27.77
C PRO A 665 -7.05 22.44 -26.78
N THR A 666 -7.22 21.65 -25.73
CA THR A 666 -8.17 21.92 -24.64
C THR A 666 -7.47 22.33 -23.33
N ALA A 667 -6.16 22.06 -23.24
CA ALA A 667 -5.33 22.54 -22.15
C ALA A 667 -3.93 22.89 -22.66
N ILE A 668 -3.39 24.04 -22.25
CA ILE A 668 -2.05 24.50 -22.62
C ILE A 668 -1.30 24.95 -21.36
N ALA A 669 -0.08 24.45 -21.19
CA ALA A 669 0.88 24.98 -20.24
C ALA A 669 1.74 26.04 -20.91
N LEU A 670 2.08 27.09 -20.18
CA LEU A 670 2.93 28.18 -20.63
C LEU A 670 4.11 28.30 -19.68
N THR A 671 5.31 28.48 -20.25
CA THR A 671 6.52 28.75 -19.46
C THR A 671 7.26 29.97 -19.95
N ARG A 672 7.85 30.72 -19.02
CA ARG A 672 8.71 31.88 -19.34
C ARG A 672 9.85 31.98 -18.34
N LYS A 673 11.07 32.27 -18.81
CA LYS A 673 12.19 32.59 -17.91
C LYS A 673 12.02 34.01 -17.38
N ILE A 674 12.09 34.19 -16.06
CA ILE A 674 11.99 35.53 -15.47
C ILE A 674 13.39 36.17 -15.47
N LYS A 675 13.49 37.40 -16.00
CA LYS A 675 14.78 38.13 -16.02
C LYS A 675 15.30 38.33 -14.58
N GLY A 676 16.59 38.09 -14.38
CA GLY A 676 17.25 38.25 -13.07
C GLY A 676 16.91 37.20 -12.01
N LYS A 677 16.11 36.16 -12.34
CA LYS A 677 15.82 35.03 -11.44
C LYS A 677 16.15 33.71 -12.14
N ASP A 678 16.74 32.77 -11.41
CA ASP A 678 16.94 31.39 -11.91
C ASP A 678 15.66 30.55 -11.74
N LYS A 679 14.52 31.09 -12.19
CA LYS A 679 13.19 30.50 -12.04
C LYS A 679 12.37 30.71 -13.30
N LYS A 680 11.67 29.66 -13.73
CA LYS A 680 10.67 29.72 -14.81
C LYS A 680 9.29 29.95 -14.22
N GLN A 681 8.57 30.95 -14.71
CA GLN A 681 7.14 31.12 -14.45
C GLN A 681 6.36 30.00 -15.14
N ARG A 682 5.29 29.51 -14.50
CA ARG A 682 4.46 28.40 -14.96
C ARG A 682 2.98 28.81 -14.91
N ILE A 683 2.28 28.66 -16.03
CA ILE A 683 0.85 28.95 -16.15
C ILE A 683 0.17 27.77 -16.83
N ILE A 684 -1.03 27.40 -16.40
CA ILE A 684 -1.89 26.41 -17.05
C ILE A 684 -3.19 27.11 -17.45
N VAL A 685 -3.62 26.89 -18.69
CA VAL A 685 -4.91 27.35 -19.20
C VAL A 685 -5.73 26.15 -19.65
N LEU A 686 -6.97 26.06 -19.16
CA LEU A 686 -7.96 25.07 -19.57
C LEU A 686 -9.09 25.74 -20.35
N GLY A 687 -9.58 25.07 -21.38
CA GLY A 687 -10.74 25.49 -22.17
C GLY A 687 -12.10 25.11 -21.56
N ASP A 688 -12.08 24.40 -20.44
CA ASP A 688 -13.28 23.93 -19.73
C ASP A 688 -13.07 24.04 -18.21
N ALA A 689 -13.98 24.75 -17.54
CA ALA A 689 -14.03 24.90 -16.09
C ALA A 689 -14.82 23.76 -15.41
N ASP A 690 -15.73 23.10 -16.13
CA ASP A 690 -16.55 22.00 -15.65
C ASP A 690 -15.75 20.72 -15.44
N CYS A 691 -14.61 20.54 -16.09
CA CYS A 691 -13.73 19.39 -15.87
C CYS A 691 -13.31 19.22 -14.39
N PHE A 692 -13.27 20.30 -13.59
CA PHE A 692 -12.97 20.26 -12.16
C PHE A 692 -14.20 20.55 -11.27
N SER A 693 -15.40 20.61 -11.85
CA SER A 693 -16.65 20.81 -11.11
C SER A 693 -16.93 19.65 -10.14
N ASN A 694 -17.72 19.92 -9.09
CA ASN A 694 -18.16 18.89 -8.15
C ASN A 694 -18.87 17.74 -8.88
N ALA A 695 -19.71 18.04 -9.86
CA ALA A 695 -20.45 17.04 -10.62
C ALA A 695 -19.56 16.16 -11.50
N GLU A 696 -18.53 16.72 -12.14
CA GLU A 696 -17.64 15.93 -12.99
C GLU A 696 -16.68 15.06 -12.16
N LEU A 697 -16.16 15.61 -11.05
CA LEU A 697 -15.24 14.88 -10.18
C LEU A 697 -15.88 13.72 -9.41
N GLN A 698 -17.21 13.71 -9.27
CA GLN A 698 -17.96 12.59 -8.71
C GLN A 698 -18.11 11.42 -9.69
N LYS A 699 -17.84 11.62 -10.99
CA LYS A 699 -17.93 10.58 -12.02
C LYS A 699 -16.56 9.92 -12.19
N SER A 700 -16.34 8.78 -11.53
CA SER A 700 -15.10 8.02 -11.67
C SER A 700 -14.88 7.45 -13.08
N SER A 701 -15.96 7.30 -13.85
CA SER A 701 -15.95 6.88 -15.25
C SER A 701 -17.15 7.45 -15.99
N ARG A 702 -17.01 7.55 -17.31
CA ARG A 702 -18.10 7.77 -18.25
C ARG A 702 -18.26 6.50 -19.10
N PRO A 703 -19.42 6.25 -19.74
CA PRO A 703 -19.57 5.12 -20.66
C PRO A 703 -18.39 5.03 -21.64
N GLY A 704 -17.68 3.88 -21.60
CA GLY A 704 -16.54 3.59 -22.47
C GLY A 704 -15.18 4.18 -22.07
N ILE A 705 -15.06 4.98 -21.00
CA ILE A 705 -13.79 5.65 -20.65
C ILE A 705 -13.62 5.90 -19.14
N TYR A 706 -12.40 5.69 -18.62
CA TYR A 706 -12.04 6.12 -17.26
C TYR A 706 -11.70 7.61 -17.23
N SER A 707 -12.37 8.37 -16.36
CA SER A 707 -12.12 9.80 -16.19
C SER A 707 -10.90 10.03 -15.31
N PHE A 708 -9.94 10.83 -15.78
CA PHE A 708 -8.70 11.16 -15.07
C PHE A 708 -8.72 12.57 -14.45
N ASN A 709 -9.89 13.20 -14.39
CA ASN A 709 -10.07 14.58 -13.94
C ASN A 709 -9.54 14.80 -12.51
N PHE A 710 -9.89 13.93 -11.58
CA PHE A 710 -9.41 14.02 -10.20
C PHE A 710 -7.90 13.79 -10.06
N ASN A 711 -7.27 13.06 -10.98
CA ASN A 711 -5.81 12.86 -11.01
C ASN A 711 -5.08 14.06 -11.61
N MET A 712 -5.73 14.81 -12.49
CA MET A 712 -5.16 16.00 -13.12
C MET A 712 -4.92 17.11 -12.10
N ILE A 713 -5.83 17.31 -11.14
CA ILE A 713 -5.72 18.36 -10.10
C ILE A 713 -4.35 18.33 -9.41
N PRO A 714 -3.97 17.28 -8.64
CA PRO A 714 -2.66 17.25 -7.99
C PRO A 714 -1.50 17.26 -8.99
N GLY A 715 -1.66 16.72 -10.20
CA GLY A 715 -0.65 16.76 -11.26
C GLY A 715 -0.34 18.19 -11.72
N SER A 716 -1.38 18.98 -12.00
CA SER A 716 -1.29 20.36 -12.44
C SER A 716 -0.73 21.26 -11.34
N PHE A 717 -1.25 21.16 -10.11
CA PHE A 717 -0.76 21.96 -9.00
C PHE A 717 0.67 21.58 -8.58
N ARG A 718 1.07 20.31 -8.70
CA ARG A 718 2.48 19.89 -8.53
C ARG A 718 3.41 20.59 -9.49
N TRP A 719 3.03 20.66 -10.76
CA TRP A 719 3.82 21.38 -11.74
C TRP A 719 3.85 22.89 -11.44
N LEU A 720 2.73 23.50 -11.06
CA LEU A 720 2.66 24.92 -10.72
C LEU A 720 3.47 25.28 -9.45
N CYS A 721 3.66 24.36 -8.50
CA CYS A 721 4.48 24.59 -7.30
C CYS A 721 5.88 23.96 -7.38
N TYR A 722 6.44 23.77 -8.57
CA TYR A 722 7.83 23.28 -8.73
C TYR A 722 8.12 21.94 -8.07
N ASN A 723 7.13 21.03 -8.12
CA ASN A 723 7.22 19.70 -7.50
C ASN A 723 7.32 19.72 -5.97
N GLU A 724 6.94 20.82 -5.32
CA GLU A 724 6.99 20.92 -3.87
C GLU A 724 5.87 20.09 -3.22
N PHE A 725 4.64 20.15 -3.72
CA PHE A 725 3.48 19.39 -3.24
C PHE A 725 2.61 18.88 -4.40
N PRO A 726 1.81 17.81 -4.22
CA PRO A 726 1.98 16.81 -3.16
C PRO A 726 3.34 16.10 -3.28
N VAL A 727 3.79 15.48 -2.19
CA VAL A 727 5.03 14.69 -2.17
C VAL A 727 4.87 13.47 -3.07
N SER A 728 5.82 13.22 -3.96
CA SER A 728 5.73 12.09 -4.88
C SER A 728 5.98 10.78 -4.15
N SER A 729 5.01 9.88 -4.25
CA SER A 729 5.14 8.47 -3.91
C SER A 729 5.50 7.60 -5.11
N SER A 730 5.85 8.21 -6.26
CA SER A 730 6.20 7.46 -7.46
C SER A 730 7.42 6.56 -7.25
N ARG A 731 7.35 5.34 -7.74
CA ARG A 731 8.46 4.37 -7.76
C ARG A 731 8.87 4.06 -9.19
N ALA A 732 10.04 3.42 -9.33
CA ALA A 732 10.42 2.81 -10.59
C ALA A 732 9.32 1.82 -11.04
N PRO A 733 8.92 1.83 -12.32
CA PRO A 733 7.91 0.90 -12.81
C PRO A 733 8.40 -0.54 -12.74
N TYR A 734 7.47 -1.50 -12.62
CA TYR A 734 7.80 -2.91 -12.76
C TYR A 734 8.30 -3.19 -14.18
N LEU A 735 9.40 -3.92 -14.28
CA LEU A 735 10.00 -4.34 -15.55
C LEU A 735 9.50 -5.73 -15.98
N ASP A 736 8.99 -6.52 -15.04
CA ASP A 736 8.49 -7.88 -15.19
C ASP A 736 6.98 -7.91 -15.44
N LYS A 737 6.54 -7.20 -16.48
CA LYS A 737 5.13 -7.04 -16.87
C LYS A 737 4.76 -7.86 -18.11
N ASP A 738 5.49 -8.92 -18.40
CA ASP A 738 5.20 -9.78 -19.54
C ASP A 738 5.58 -11.23 -19.23
N ILE A 739 5.09 -12.16 -20.05
CA ILE A 739 5.43 -13.58 -20.00
C ILE A 739 5.44 -14.18 -21.40
N SER A 740 6.49 -14.90 -21.80
CA SER A 740 6.60 -15.45 -23.16
C SER A 740 5.74 -16.70 -23.41
N LEU A 741 5.13 -17.27 -22.37
CA LEU A 741 4.38 -18.53 -22.44
C LEU A 741 3.01 -18.40 -23.12
N THR A 742 2.64 -19.45 -23.83
CA THR A 742 1.36 -19.63 -24.50
C THR A 742 0.48 -20.65 -23.76
N PRO A 743 -0.84 -20.68 -24.03
CA PRO A 743 -1.71 -21.73 -23.48
C PRO A 743 -1.28 -23.16 -23.82
N MET A 744 -0.56 -23.38 -24.93
CA MET A 744 -0.06 -24.70 -25.33
C MET A 744 1.06 -25.19 -24.40
N ASP A 745 1.92 -24.28 -23.93
CA ASP A 745 3.04 -24.60 -23.03
C ASP A 745 2.56 -25.09 -21.66
N LEU A 746 1.39 -24.61 -21.21
CA LEU A 746 0.81 -24.94 -19.91
C LEU A 746 0.60 -26.46 -19.73
N SER A 747 0.24 -27.19 -20.79
CA SER A 747 0.04 -28.64 -20.72
C SER A 747 1.33 -29.37 -20.34
N THR A 748 2.43 -29.03 -21.00
CA THR A 748 3.74 -29.61 -20.75
C THR A 748 4.25 -29.25 -19.36
N ILE A 749 4.14 -27.98 -18.96
CA ILE A 749 4.56 -27.52 -17.63
C ILE A 749 3.74 -28.22 -16.54
N LYS A 750 2.43 -28.37 -16.73
CA LYS A 750 1.56 -29.11 -15.80
C LYS A 750 2.00 -30.56 -15.65
N ILE A 751 2.32 -31.25 -16.75
CA ILE A 751 2.81 -32.63 -16.69
C ILE A 751 4.08 -32.72 -15.88
N ILE A 752 5.04 -31.81 -16.09
CA ILE A 752 6.31 -31.80 -15.37
C ILE A 752 6.10 -31.53 -13.87
N TYR A 753 5.43 -30.43 -13.51
CA TYR A 753 5.38 -29.94 -12.13
C TYR A 753 4.33 -30.64 -11.27
N CYS A 754 3.16 -31.01 -11.81
CA CYS A 754 2.11 -31.66 -11.03
C CYS A 754 2.27 -33.19 -10.96
N TYR A 755 2.90 -33.82 -11.95
CA TYR A 755 2.97 -35.28 -12.04
C TYR A 755 4.40 -35.82 -12.17
N GLY A 756 5.23 -35.26 -13.05
CA GLY A 756 6.58 -35.75 -13.36
C GLY A 756 7.54 -35.68 -12.17
N ILE A 757 7.71 -34.50 -11.57
CA ILE A 757 8.60 -34.33 -10.41
C ILE A 757 8.13 -35.15 -9.21
N PRO A 758 6.84 -35.12 -8.80
CA PRO A 758 6.34 -36.02 -7.75
C PRO A 758 6.58 -37.50 -8.06
N PHE A 759 6.40 -37.93 -9.31
CA PHE A 759 6.64 -39.32 -9.73
C PHE A 759 8.11 -39.71 -9.61
N ILE A 760 9.04 -38.85 -10.04
CA ILE A 760 10.48 -39.08 -9.91
C ILE A 760 10.89 -39.18 -8.43
N ILE A 761 10.37 -38.30 -7.58
CA ILE A 761 10.60 -38.35 -6.12
C ILE A 761 10.08 -39.69 -5.57
N GLY A 762 8.89 -40.13 -5.98
CA GLY A 762 8.34 -41.43 -5.59
C GLY A 762 9.20 -42.61 -6.03
N LEU A 763 9.66 -42.63 -7.28
CA LEU A 763 10.56 -43.67 -7.79
C LEU A 763 11.88 -43.71 -7.01
N CYS A 764 12.47 -42.54 -6.72
CA CYS A 764 13.67 -42.46 -5.89
C CYS A 764 13.43 -43.05 -4.50
N GLY A 765 12.26 -42.79 -3.90
CA GLY A 765 11.88 -43.34 -2.61
C GLY A 765 11.70 -44.85 -2.62
N ILE A 766 11.02 -45.39 -3.62
CA ILE A 766 10.86 -46.84 -3.82
C ILE A 766 12.23 -47.50 -3.99
N TRP A 767 13.09 -46.93 -4.84
CA TRP A 767 14.42 -47.46 -5.10
C TRP A 767 15.31 -47.47 -3.84
N ILE A 768 15.34 -46.38 -3.08
CA ILE A 768 16.11 -46.28 -1.82
C ILE A 768 15.57 -47.26 -0.77
N CYS A 769 14.25 -47.32 -0.59
CA CYS A 769 13.63 -48.25 0.37
C CYS A 769 13.86 -49.71 -0.02
N TRP A 770 13.81 -50.04 -1.31
CA TRP A 770 14.06 -51.38 -1.83
C TRP A 770 15.53 -51.80 -1.67
N ARG A 771 16.48 -50.90 -2.00
CA ARG A 771 17.92 -51.17 -1.86
C ARG A 771 18.31 -51.41 -0.40
N ARG A 772 17.61 -50.79 0.56
CA ARG A 772 17.76 -51.10 1.98
C ARG A 772 17.26 -52.51 2.31
N ARG A 773 16.09 -52.93 1.82
CA ARG A 773 15.57 -54.29 2.12
C ARG A 773 16.47 -55.43 1.63
N LYS A 774 17.32 -55.16 0.63
CA LYS A 774 18.32 -56.10 0.10
C LYS A 774 19.67 -56.11 0.86
N ARG A 775 19.90 -55.19 1.79
CA ARG A 775 21.08 -55.11 2.65
C ARG A 775 20.70 -55.46 4.08
#